data_AF-A0A6G7XEJ5-F1
#
_entry.id   AF-A0A6G7XEJ5-F1
#
_cell.length_a   1.000
_cell.length_b   1.000
_cell.length_c   1.000
_cell.angle_alpha   90.00
_cell.angle_beta   90.00
_cell.angle_gamma   90.00
#
_symmetry.space_group_name_H-M   'P 1'
#
loop_
_entity.id
_entity.type
_entity.pdbx_description
1 polymer ?
#
loop_
_entity_poly.entity_id
_entity_poly.type
_entity_poly.pdbx_seq_one_letter_code
_entity_poly.pdbx_strand_id
1 'polypeptide(L)'
;MEFHSLRRARRAGLAAATAVAIALAAPLGATAASAVDPIDGAPTIGDSLFAGIGNTGYDVTHYDVKLHYLADKSITAVTTITATAAQPLRSFSLDFEGLNVDSLKVNGVDAAFTRSSDPSIESFKLHITPATPIPAGEFTVEVAYSGTPVTHNDLDGSQEGWVQTADGATALGQPVGTMTWIPSNNTPADKATFDFAFTIPTQIGGKDAAAASNGELVAKTPSADGTETTWQWKQERQQATMATMVSIGNYLVYNAPINLSSGRTIQEWTFVDPAVTTANQATIQTRRGQIEGIINFLESKYGPYPGGSTGIVVDITTLGYALETQDRSYFERSVSLGTLVHEIAHQWFGDGVTPRDWNSIWISEGMATYASAMYTQEVTGGAKTADTYYNTWNSTASSHARWTVPPGAMTDPRQLFDWQVYTRGAMAYEALKQSLTPSVFDQLLKEWNARNNGTSQTTVEFQALAEELSGKDLDPFFQSWIYNAGKPAWSSPWTLSLTSTPASGAVAPGDTIEYQLSATNTGKVPVTGGVATIDLSGLGSAATVDASSLPAELTLNGLALTWAVPDTAVAGTATTSFTAKLSNRAHGVTLPVSAVGATLGVTCDSCSVEHTTPALPAVTEADLTDAARGGISMPSKVKQGETLTITLPTADYDGETLTGLLFSAPRVLGSAAVQNKTLTLTVPADAALGSHKVAVHSALNELIGWATTEVVPADVAPKPDKFTDVPKNHKFYEPIAWLAGKGITTGYRQQDGTLKFMPAEKVSREAMVTFLYRDSGVKNYTPKGKSPFVDVKPGDKFYTQIMWAYETKVTTGTKLAGGKLKFGPKEPITREAMAAFMYRHYSKQIPNGSISAKFTDVSANHKFAKEIRWMASNGITEGYKQRNGTLKFVPKGATSREATAAFLYRAEKLR
;
A
#
# COMPACT_ATOMS: atom_id res chain seq x y z
N MET A 1 -32.90 -45.24 41.82
CA MET A 1 -31.88 -46.02 41.09
C MET A 1 -30.54 -45.56 41.64
N GLU A 2 -30.06 -46.19 42.72
CA GLU A 2 -29.24 -47.42 42.72
C GLU A 2 -27.97 -47.29 41.86
N PHE A 3 -26.75 -47.67 42.25
CA PHE A 3 -26.08 -48.05 43.51
C PHE A 3 -24.61 -48.43 43.11
N HIS A 4 -23.70 -48.53 44.10
CA HIS A 4 -22.32 -49.15 44.09
C HIS A 4 -21.11 -48.24 43.80
N SER A 5 -20.20 -47.87 44.74
CA SER A 5 -19.41 -48.57 45.79
C SER A 5 -18.07 -49.16 45.27
N LEU A 6 -16.91 -48.61 45.65
CA LEU A 6 -16.02 -48.96 46.80
C LEU A 6 -14.93 -50.04 46.52
N ARG A 7 -13.67 -49.72 46.89
CA ARG A 7 -12.63 -50.54 47.59
C ARG A 7 -11.31 -49.72 47.62
N ARG A 8 -10.72 -49.19 48.73
CA ARG A 8 -10.08 -49.75 49.95
C ARG A 8 -9.00 -50.82 49.62
N ALA A 9 -7.76 -50.86 50.14
CA ALA A 9 -7.20 -50.36 51.42
C ALA A 9 -5.65 -50.54 51.54
N ARG A 10 -5.03 -49.82 52.51
CA ARG A 10 -3.91 -50.21 53.45
C ARG A 10 -2.49 -50.44 52.87
N ARG A 11 -1.34 -50.24 53.55
CA ARG A 11 -0.87 -49.91 54.94
C ARG A 11 0.64 -49.59 54.82
N ALA A 12 1.17 -48.55 55.49
CA ALA A 12 2.09 -48.60 56.65
C ALA A 12 3.40 -49.42 56.53
N GLY A 13 4.55 -48.78 56.79
CA GLY A 13 5.81 -49.48 57.11
C GLY A 13 7.07 -48.61 56.93
N LEU A 14 7.70 -48.25 58.03
CA LEU A 14 8.79 -47.29 58.20
C LEU A 14 10.17 -47.98 58.24
N ALA A 15 11.19 -47.25 57.77
CA ALA A 15 12.56 -47.11 58.32
C ALA A 15 13.75 -48.00 57.89
N ALA A 16 14.85 -47.25 57.69
CA ALA A 16 16.30 -47.57 57.78
C ALA A 16 16.98 -48.14 56.50
N ALA A 17 18.12 -47.65 56.00
CA ALA A 17 19.12 -46.72 56.54
C ALA A 17 20.04 -46.12 55.44
N THR A 18 20.42 -44.85 55.66
CA THR A 18 21.73 -44.18 55.40
C THR A 18 22.38 -44.11 54.00
N ALA A 19 22.35 -42.88 53.46
CA ALA A 19 23.48 -41.99 53.14
C ALA A 19 24.42 -42.32 51.96
N VAL A 20 24.33 -41.50 50.89
CA VAL A 20 25.44 -40.71 50.28
C VAL A 20 24.83 -39.46 49.59
N ALA A 21 25.51 -38.33 49.76
CA ALA A 21 25.10 -36.96 49.39
C ALA A 21 24.93 -36.69 47.89
N ILE A 22 23.88 -35.94 47.52
CA ILE A 22 23.85 -35.06 46.33
C ILE A 22 23.12 -33.76 46.72
N ALA A 23 23.73 -32.65 46.32
CA ALA A 23 23.49 -31.27 46.70
C ALA A 23 22.03 -30.77 46.66
N LEU A 24 21.69 -29.91 47.62
CA LEU A 24 20.57 -28.98 47.52
C LEU A 24 20.78 -28.07 46.30
N ALA A 25 19.96 -28.26 45.26
CA ALA A 25 19.66 -27.18 44.34
C ALA A 25 18.40 -26.48 44.88
N ALA A 26 18.60 -25.34 45.54
CA ALA A 26 17.53 -24.37 45.74
C ALA A 26 16.98 -23.95 44.37
N PRO A 27 15.67 -23.76 44.20
CA PRO A 27 15.18 -23.06 43.01
C PRO A 27 15.70 -21.63 43.11
N LEU A 28 16.70 -21.32 42.28
CA LEU A 28 17.14 -19.97 41.98
C LEU A 28 15.89 -19.15 41.62
N GLY A 29 15.72 -18.04 42.33
CA GLY A 29 14.53 -17.22 42.30
C GLY A 29 14.09 -16.89 40.89
N ALA A 30 12.80 -17.05 40.64
CA ALA A 30 12.13 -16.19 39.69
C ALA A 30 12.40 -14.76 40.18
N THR A 31 13.21 -14.00 39.43
CA THR A 31 13.24 -12.55 39.57
C THR A 31 11.80 -12.09 39.40
N ALA A 32 11.16 -11.66 40.49
CA ALA A 32 9.95 -10.87 40.39
C ALA A 32 10.27 -9.76 39.39
N ALA A 33 9.52 -9.69 38.29
CA ALA A 33 9.60 -8.55 37.40
C ALA A 33 9.44 -7.31 38.29
N SER A 34 10.44 -6.44 38.35
CA SER A 34 10.35 -5.20 39.12
C SER A 34 9.06 -4.51 38.72
N ALA A 35 8.14 -4.33 39.67
CA ALA A 35 6.96 -3.51 39.45
C ALA A 35 7.46 -2.15 38.96
N VAL A 36 6.95 -1.69 37.82
CA VAL A 36 7.27 -0.35 37.32
C VAL A 36 6.82 0.65 38.38
N ASP A 37 7.72 1.51 38.83
CA ASP A 37 7.40 2.52 39.83
C ASP A 37 6.29 3.45 39.30
N PRO A 38 5.24 3.74 40.10
CA PRO A 38 4.19 4.65 39.67
C PRO A 38 4.73 6.05 39.34
N ILE A 39 4.24 6.62 38.25
CA ILE A 39 4.61 7.95 37.75
C ILE A 39 3.54 8.98 38.12
N ASP A 40 3.90 10.27 38.07
CA ASP A 40 2.90 11.33 38.07
C ASP A 40 2.50 11.63 36.61
N GLY A 41 1.19 11.60 36.30
CA GLY A 41 0.69 12.03 35.00
C GLY A 41 0.93 13.53 34.81
N ALA A 42 1.42 13.95 33.63
CA ALA A 42 1.71 15.36 33.42
C ALA A 42 0.41 16.15 33.25
N PRO A 43 0.32 17.37 33.82
CA PRO A 43 -0.91 18.14 33.83
C PRO A 43 -1.17 18.89 32.52
N THR A 44 -0.44 18.60 31.43
CA THR A 44 -0.64 19.21 30.12
C THR A 44 -0.41 18.15 29.05
N ILE A 45 -1.12 18.25 27.91
CA ILE A 45 -0.91 17.36 26.76
C ILE A 45 0.27 17.77 25.87
N GLY A 46 0.74 19.01 26.04
CA GLY A 46 1.80 19.59 25.21
C GLY A 46 1.31 20.19 23.89
N ASP A 47 0.07 20.67 23.84
CA ASP A 47 -0.47 21.41 22.70
C ASP A 47 0.34 22.69 22.43
N SER A 48 0.57 22.98 21.16
CA SER A 48 1.45 24.06 20.72
C SER A 48 0.89 25.47 20.90
N LEU A 49 -0.44 25.63 21.05
CA LEU A 49 -1.10 26.92 21.28
C LEU A 49 -1.65 27.05 22.69
N PHE A 50 -2.20 25.96 23.23
CA PHE A 50 -2.81 25.93 24.55
C PHE A 50 -1.93 25.13 25.52
N ALA A 51 -0.86 25.76 25.97
CA ALA A 51 0.12 25.10 26.84
C ALA A 51 -0.46 24.58 28.17
N GLY A 52 -1.60 25.12 28.61
CA GLY A 52 -2.27 24.78 29.87
C GLY A 52 -3.28 23.64 29.80
N ILE A 53 -3.64 23.12 28.63
CA ILE A 53 -4.81 22.22 28.48
C ILE A 53 -4.42 20.74 28.41
N GLY A 54 -5.41 19.87 28.63
CA GLY A 54 -5.26 18.43 28.55
C GLY A 54 -4.27 17.87 29.57
N ASN A 55 -4.07 16.57 29.57
CA ASN A 55 -3.30 15.84 30.57
C ASN A 55 -2.75 14.56 29.94
N THR A 56 -1.66 14.01 30.48
CA THR A 56 -1.05 12.76 30.03
C THR A 56 -1.02 11.70 31.14
N GLY A 57 -0.70 10.47 30.75
CA GLY A 57 -0.60 9.32 31.66
C GLY A 57 -1.82 8.41 31.63
N TYR A 58 -2.94 8.90 31.09
CA TYR A 58 -4.17 8.15 30.88
C TYR A 58 -4.86 8.57 29.58
N ASP A 59 -5.80 7.74 29.14
CA ASP A 59 -6.65 7.90 27.94
C ASP A 59 -8.11 7.74 28.37
N VAL A 60 -8.98 8.72 28.12
CA VAL A 60 -10.38 8.65 28.57
C VAL A 60 -11.21 7.89 27.55
N THR A 61 -11.93 6.88 28.02
CA THR A 61 -12.76 6.03 27.16
C THR A 61 -14.24 6.40 27.24
N HIS A 62 -14.71 6.89 28.39
CA HIS A 62 -16.11 7.21 28.62
C HIS A 62 -16.33 8.26 29.71
N TYR A 63 -17.31 9.13 29.51
CA TYR A 63 -17.86 10.05 30.51
C TYR A 63 -19.35 9.74 30.76
N ASP A 64 -19.73 9.47 32.01
CA ASP A 64 -21.14 9.45 32.48
C ASP A 64 -21.39 10.72 33.29
N VAL A 65 -22.12 11.67 32.68
CA VAL A 65 -22.38 13.01 33.21
C VAL A 65 -23.84 13.10 33.65
N LYS A 66 -24.05 13.12 34.96
CA LYS A 66 -25.36 13.36 35.58
C LYS A 66 -25.39 14.77 36.13
N LEU A 67 -26.13 15.66 35.46
CA LEU A 67 -26.22 17.07 35.83
C LEU A 67 -27.67 17.45 36.13
N HIS A 68 -27.86 18.11 37.26
CA HIS A 68 -29.14 18.65 37.72
C HIS A 68 -29.07 20.17 37.72
N TYR A 69 -29.80 20.78 36.80
CA TYR A 69 -29.96 22.23 36.71
C TYR A 69 -31.11 22.69 37.59
N LEU A 70 -30.83 23.58 38.54
CA LEU A 70 -31.78 23.99 39.58
C LEU A 70 -32.53 25.26 39.18
N ALA A 71 -33.66 25.50 39.85
CA ALA A 71 -34.51 26.67 39.60
C ALA A 71 -33.81 28.01 39.89
N ASP A 72 -32.78 28.02 40.74
CA ASP A 72 -31.95 29.19 41.04
C ASP A 72 -30.78 29.37 40.05
N LYS A 73 -30.75 28.57 38.96
CA LYS A 73 -29.74 28.53 37.91
C LYS A 73 -28.37 28.00 38.34
N SER A 74 -28.25 27.43 39.54
CA SER A 74 -27.08 26.64 39.93
C SER A 74 -27.19 25.20 39.41
N ILE A 75 -26.09 24.44 39.50
CA ILE A 75 -26.06 23.01 39.18
C ILE A 75 -25.58 22.18 40.36
N THR A 76 -26.05 20.93 40.40
CA THR A 76 -25.36 19.83 41.10
C THR A 76 -25.10 18.74 40.08
N ALA A 77 -23.93 18.10 40.14
CA ALA A 77 -23.57 17.10 39.15
C ALA A 77 -22.61 16.05 39.71
N VAL A 78 -22.65 14.88 39.07
CA VAL A 78 -21.67 13.81 39.24
C VAL A 78 -21.19 13.41 37.86
N THR A 79 -19.89 13.54 37.63
CA THR A 79 -19.23 13.03 36.42
C THR A 79 -18.40 11.81 36.81
N THR A 80 -18.70 10.67 36.21
CA THR A 80 -17.88 9.45 36.31
C THR A 80 -17.10 9.27 35.02
N ILE A 81 -15.78 9.25 35.14
CA ILE A 81 -14.83 9.14 34.04
C ILE A 81 -14.24 7.73 34.07
N THR A 82 -14.32 7.01 32.96
CA THR A 82 -13.62 5.73 32.77
C THR A 82 -12.42 5.96 31.88
N ALA A 83 -11.22 5.66 32.39
CA ALA A 83 -9.97 5.93 31.70
C ALA A 83 -9.01 4.73 31.79
N THR A 84 -8.06 4.66 30.87
CA THR A 84 -7.01 3.63 30.85
C THR A 84 -5.65 4.27 31.10
N ALA A 85 -4.95 3.84 32.14
CA ALA A 85 -3.59 4.24 32.41
C ALA A 85 -2.59 3.30 31.70
N ALA A 86 -1.66 3.84 30.91
CA ALA A 86 -0.65 3.03 30.22
C ALA A 86 0.42 2.48 31.19
N GLN A 87 0.65 3.17 32.30
CA GLN A 87 1.59 2.82 33.36
C GLN A 87 0.93 3.11 34.72
N PRO A 88 1.42 2.53 35.83
CA PRO A 88 0.88 2.85 37.14
C PRO A 88 0.98 4.35 37.45
N LEU A 89 -0.08 4.97 37.98
CA LEU A 89 -0.14 6.40 38.28
C LEU A 89 -0.19 6.66 39.78
N ARG A 90 0.74 7.46 40.28
CA ARG A 90 0.75 8.02 41.63
C ARG A 90 -0.18 9.23 41.75
N SER A 91 -0.27 10.03 40.71
CA SER A 91 -1.14 11.20 40.61
C SER A 91 -1.47 11.50 39.15
N PHE A 92 -2.53 12.26 38.91
CA PHE A 92 -2.94 12.78 37.60
C PHE A 92 -3.80 14.03 37.81
N SER A 93 -4.25 14.69 36.75
CA SER A 93 -5.11 15.87 36.85
C SER A 93 -6.25 15.85 35.84
N LEU A 94 -7.27 16.68 36.07
CA LEU A 94 -8.34 17.01 35.13
C LEU A 94 -8.38 18.52 34.92
N ASP A 95 -8.92 18.97 33.79
CA ASP A 95 -9.29 20.35 33.54
C ASP A 95 -10.67 20.64 34.12
N PHE A 96 -10.77 21.64 34.99
CA PHE A 96 -12.02 22.01 35.64
C PHE A 96 -11.95 23.45 36.18
N GLU A 97 -12.97 24.26 35.90
CA GLU A 97 -13.04 25.68 36.25
C GLU A 97 -14.29 26.02 37.08
N GLY A 98 -14.15 26.95 38.04
CA GLY A 98 -15.25 27.66 38.70
C GLY A 98 -16.02 26.89 39.79
N LEU A 99 -16.43 25.65 39.53
CA LEU A 99 -17.34 24.89 40.38
C LEU A 99 -16.65 24.26 41.60
N ASN A 100 -17.41 24.08 42.68
CA ASN A 100 -16.95 23.45 43.91
C ASN A 100 -16.91 21.92 43.75
N VAL A 101 -15.81 21.28 44.17
CA VAL A 101 -15.73 19.82 44.24
C VAL A 101 -16.24 19.37 45.61
N ASP A 102 -17.37 18.68 45.62
CA ASP A 102 -18.03 18.20 46.83
C ASP A 102 -17.44 16.86 47.31
N SER A 103 -17.08 15.98 46.38
CA SER A 103 -16.33 14.75 46.67
C SER A 103 -15.58 14.25 45.44
N LEU A 104 -14.50 13.51 45.67
CA LEU A 104 -13.68 12.91 44.61
C LEU A 104 -13.24 11.50 45.00
N LYS A 105 -13.56 10.52 44.16
CA LYS A 105 -13.15 9.12 44.34
C LYS A 105 -12.42 8.59 43.13
N VAL A 106 -11.45 7.72 43.38
CA VAL A 106 -10.76 6.93 42.37
C VAL A 106 -11.00 5.46 42.68
N ASN A 107 -11.54 4.70 41.73
CA ASN A 107 -11.95 3.29 41.91
C ASN A 107 -12.86 3.09 43.15
N GLY A 108 -13.76 4.04 43.39
CA GLY A 108 -14.70 4.02 44.53
C GLY A 108 -14.09 4.36 45.89
N VAL A 109 -12.81 4.72 45.97
CA VAL A 109 -12.11 5.12 47.20
C VAL A 109 -11.84 6.62 47.17
N ASP A 110 -12.06 7.31 48.29
CA ASP A 110 -11.78 8.74 48.43
C ASP A 110 -10.32 9.06 48.04
N ALA A 111 -10.14 10.11 47.25
CA ALA A 111 -8.84 10.60 46.82
C ALA A 111 -8.62 12.04 47.27
N ALA A 112 -7.37 12.38 47.58
CA ALA A 112 -7.00 13.75 47.89
C ALA A 112 -6.92 14.57 46.60
N PHE A 113 -7.25 15.86 46.68
CA PHE A 113 -7.14 16.76 45.54
C PHE A 113 -6.70 18.17 45.92
N THR A 114 -6.11 18.87 44.96
CA THR A 114 -5.80 20.31 45.04
C THR A 114 -6.15 20.98 43.71
N ARG A 115 -6.17 22.32 43.69
CA ARG A 115 -6.41 23.09 42.46
C ARG A 115 -5.27 24.05 42.17
N SER A 116 -5.00 24.27 40.89
CA SER A 116 -4.11 25.34 40.43
C SER A 116 -4.69 25.98 39.17
N SER A 117 -4.54 27.30 39.04
CA SER A 117 -4.97 28.04 37.87
C SER A 117 -3.89 28.99 37.39
N ASP A 118 -3.67 29.02 36.07
CA ASP A 118 -2.90 30.05 35.37
C ASP A 118 -3.68 30.46 34.12
N PRO A 119 -4.56 31.47 34.23
CA PRO A 119 -5.35 31.94 33.10
C PRO A 119 -4.52 32.50 31.94
N SER A 120 -3.24 32.82 32.14
CA SER A 120 -2.39 33.35 31.04
C SER A 120 -2.05 32.31 29.97
N ILE A 121 -2.31 31.03 30.26
CA ILE A 121 -2.10 29.89 29.38
C ILE A 121 -3.33 28.96 29.32
N GLU A 122 -4.50 29.47 29.71
CA GLU A 122 -5.77 28.71 29.79
C GLU A 122 -5.70 27.45 30.66
N SER A 123 -4.94 27.49 31.77
CA SER A 123 -4.77 26.35 32.67
C SER A 123 -5.70 26.44 33.89
N PHE A 124 -6.63 25.49 34.04
CA PHE A 124 -7.48 25.33 35.24
C PHE A 124 -7.52 23.88 35.70
N LYS A 125 -6.63 23.51 36.63
CA LYS A 125 -6.37 22.11 36.98
C LYS A 125 -6.97 21.69 38.31
N LEU A 126 -7.52 20.49 38.31
CA LEU A 126 -7.86 19.68 39.48
C LEU A 126 -6.84 18.53 39.58
N HIS A 127 -5.86 18.66 40.48
CA HIS A 127 -4.84 17.64 40.72
C HIS A 127 -5.36 16.57 41.67
N ILE A 128 -5.18 15.30 41.32
CA ILE A 128 -5.77 14.15 42.00
C ILE A 128 -4.65 13.22 42.48
N THR A 129 -4.68 12.90 43.77
CA THR A 129 -3.79 11.92 44.40
C THR A 129 -4.64 10.78 44.97
N PRO A 130 -4.71 9.64 44.25
CA PRO A 130 -5.36 8.42 44.74
C PRO A 130 -4.78 7.95 46.07
N ALA A 131 -5.61 7.33 46.93
CA ALA A 131 -5.15 6.75 48.19
C ALA A 131 -4.10 5.63 48.01
N THR A 132 -4.21 4.90 46.89
CA THR A 132 -3.22 3.92 46.42
C THR A 132 -2.93 4.19 44.95
N PRO A 133 -1.68 4.08 44.47
CA PRO A 133 -1.37 4.26 43.06
C PRO A 133 -2.26 3.40 42.17
N ILE A 134 -2.76 4.00 41.08
CA ILE A 134 -3.58 3.31 40.08
C ILE A 134 -2.66 2.33 39.33
N PRO A 135 -3.05 1.06 39.15
CA PRO A 135 -2.28 0.15 38.31
C PRO A 135 -2.39 0.53 36.82
N ALA A 136 -1.51 0.00 35.97
CA ALA A 136 -1.75 0.08 34.52
C ALA A 136 -3.05 -0.67 34.17
N GLY A 137 -3.83 -0.11 33.24
CA GLY A 137 -5.16 -0.60 32.86
C GLY A 137 -6.28 0.38 33.19
N GLU A 138 -7.51 -0.10 33.14
CA GLU A 138 -8.72 0.69 33.38
C GLU A 138 -8.84 1.13 34.84
N PHE A 139 -9.33 2.35 35.05
CA PHE A 139 -9.72 2.91 36.34
C PHE A 139 -10.88 3.90 36.17
N THR A 140 -11.54 4.21 37.28
CA THR A 140 -12.64 5.17 37.31
C THR A 140 -12.34 6.35 38.23
N VAL A 141 -12.84 7.52 37.84
CA VAL A 141 -12.82 8.76 38.63
C VAL A 141 -14.24 9.28 38.76
N GLU A 142 -14.74 9.40 39.98
CA GLU A 142 -16.05 9.99 40.27
C GLU A 142 -15.82 11.37 40.90
N VAL A 143 -16.30 12.42 40.25
CA VAL A 143 -16.25 13.80 40.76
C VAL A 143 -17.69 14.28 40.97
N ALA A 144 -18.05 14.53 42.23
CA ALA A 144 -19.30 15.22 42.57
C ALA A 144 -19.00 16.71 42.77
N TYR A 145 -19.81 17.59 42.18
CA TYR A 145 -19.57 19.02 42.19
C TYR A 145 -20.87 19.83 42.11
N SER A 146 -20.79 21.08 42.60
CA SER A 146 -21.95 21.97 42.66
C SER A 146 -21.56 23.45 42.61
N GLY A 147 -22.57 24.29 42.36
CA GLY A 147 -22.44 25.74 42.37
C GLY A 147 -23.02 26.38 41.10
N THR A 148 -22.68 27.64 40.88
CA THR A 148 -23.05 28.36 39.66
C THR A 148 -21.88 28.27 38.67
N PRO A 149 -22.05 27.61 37.51
CA PRO A 149 -21.01 27.57 36.50
C PRO A 149 -20.66 28.98 36.00
N VAL A 150 -19.43 29.13 35.50
CA VAL A 150 -18.90 30.41 35.02
C VAL A 150 -18.80 30.43 33.50
N THR A 151 -18.90 31.62 32.91
CA THR A 151 -18.53 31.84 31.52
C THR A 151 -17.02 31.95 31.42
N HIS A 152 -16.40 31.12 30.58
CA HIS A 152 -14.98 31.22 30.28
C HIS A 152 -14.76 32.35 29.27
N ASN A 153 -13.67 33.10 29.44
CA ASN A 153 -13.28 34.13 28.48
C ASN A 153 -11.87 33.80 28.00
N ASP A 154 -11.75 33.51 26.70
CA ASP A 154 -10.48 33.21 26.06
C ASP A 154 -9.54 34.43 26.12
N LEU A 155 -8.23 34.21 25.90
CA LEU A 155 -7.23 35.27 25.81
C LEU A 155 -7.56 36.39 24.80
N ASP A 156 -8.40 36.15 23.80
CA ASP A 156 -8.85 37.15 22.83
C ASP A 156 -10.11 37.94 23.28
N GLY A 157 -10.68 37.57 24.42
CA GLY A 157 -11.88 38.14 25.01
C GLY A 157 -13.20 37.56 24.51
N SER A 158 -13.17 36.55 23.64
CA SER A 158 -14.36 35.80 23.25
C SER A 158 -14.89 34.95 24.42
N GLN A 159 -16.17 34.61 24.38
CA GLN A 159 -16.86 33.87 25.45
C GLN A 159 -17.14 32.44 25.01
N GLU A 160 -16.96 31.50 25.93
CA GLU A 160 -17.32 30.11 25.74
C GLU A 160 -17.64 29.41 27.08
N GLY A 161 -17.82 28.10 27.06
CA GLY A 161 -18.27 27.36 28.23
C GLY A 161 -19.69 27.76 28.60
N TRP A 162 -20.00 27.85 29.90
CA TRP A 162 -21.35 28.07 30.39
C TRP A 162 -21.80 29.53 30.31
N VAL A 163 -22.77 29.83 29.45
CA VAL A 163 -23.42 31.13 29.31
C VAL A 163 -24.87 31.06 29.76
N GLN A 164 -25.24 31.90 30.73
CA GLN A 164 -26.63 32.01 31.17
C GLN A 164 -27.49 32.71 30.11
N THR A 165 -28.68 32.18 29.88
CA THR A 165 -29.70 32.81 29.04
C THR A 165 -30.85 33.36 29.89
N ALA A 166 -31.79 34.05 29.24
CA ALA A 166 -32.94 34.62 29.91
C ALA A 166 -33.77 33.55 30.64
N ASP A 167 -33.90 32.36 30.04
CA ASP A 167 -34.74 31.26 30.48
C ASP A 167 -33.98 29.92 30.64
N GLY A 168 -32.66 29.97 30.78
CA GLY A 168 -31.84 28.79 31.06
C GLY A 168 -30.34 29.06 30.93
N ALA A 169 -29.65 28.18 30.21
CA ALA A 169 -28.22 28.29 29.93
C ALA A 169 -27.82 27.48 28.69
N THR A 170 -26.78 27.95 28.00
CA THR A 170 -26.12 27.23 26.92
C THR A 170 -24.64 27.10 27.26
N ALA A 171 -24.09 25.89 27.18
CA ALA A 171 -22.68 25.61 27.36
C ALA A 171 -22.08 24.96 26.11
N LEU A 172 -21.03 25.59 25.58
CA LEU A 172 -20.29 25.17 24.39
C LEU A 172 -18.84 24.85 24.74
N GLY A 173 -18.24 23.88 24.04
CA GLY A 173 -16.96 23.30 24.46
C GLY A 173 -15.69 23.84 23.80
N GLN A 174 -15.78 24.56 22.69
CA GLN A 174 -14.63 24.94 21.85
C GLN A 174 -14.18 26.39 22.08
N PRO A 175 -12.87 26.63 22.30
CA PRO A 175 -11.77 25.66 22.32
C PRO A 175 -11.67 24.83 23.61
N VAL A 176 -11.97 25.41 24.78
CA VAL A 176 -11.71 24.79 26.09
C VAL A 176 -12.89 24.90 27.07
N GLY A 177 -14.04 25.41 26.64
CA GLY A 177 -15.17 25.78 27.49
C GLY A 177 -15.82 24.64 28.27
N THR A 178 -15.60 23.38 27.87
CA THR A 178 -16.14 22.20 28.56
C THR A 178 -15.71 22.12 30.03
N MET A 179 -14.53 22.64 30.37
CA MET A 179 -14.02 22.65 31.75
C MET A 179 -14.88 23.47 32.72
N THR A 180 -15.75 24.35 32.22
CA THR A 180 -16.65 25.16 33.06
C THR A 180 -17.83 24.37 33.66
N TRP A 181 -18.09 23.16 33.16
CA TRP A 181 -19.25 22.36 33.57
C TRP A 181 -19.02 20.84 33.63
N ILE A 182 -17.95 20.32 33.02
CA ILE A 182 -17.52 18.92 33.14
C ILE A 182 -16.01 18.87 33.49
N PRO A 183 -15.62 18.22 34.61
CA PRO A 183 -14.21 17.90 34.84
C PRO A 183 -13.75 16.86 33.82
N SER A 184 -12.73 17.17 33.02
CA SER A 184 -12.38 16.34 31.84
C SER A 184 -10.89 16.36 31.49
N ASN A 185 -10.46 15.46 30.61
CA ASN A 185 -9.20 15.63 29.89
C ASN A 185 -9.44 16.56 28.70
N ASN A 186 -9.35 17.87 28.91
CA ASN A 186 -9.93 18.84 28.00
C ASN A 186 -9.00 19.17 26.84
N THR A 187 -8.99 18.29 25.84
CA THR A 187 -8.16 18.40 24.64
C THR A 187 -8.86 17.73 23.45
N PRO A 188 -8.71 18.26 22.22
CA PRO A 188 -9.24 17.58 21.04
C PRO A 188 -8.49 16.27 20.70
N ALA A 189 -7.34 16.03 21.34
CA ALA A 189 -6.52 14.83 21.15
C ALA A 189 -7.04 13.57 21.86
N ASP A 190 -7.90 13.74 22.87
CA ASP A 190 -8.45 12.65 23.69
C ASP A 190 -9.97 12.58 23.46
N LYS A 191 -10.40 11.59 22.68
CA LYS A 191 -11.81 11.39 22.33
C LYS A 191 -12.39 10.26 23.17
N ALA A 192 -13.62 10.45 23.60
CA ALA A 192 -14.34 9.50 24.42
C ALA A 192 -15.79 9.34 23.96
N THR A 193 -16.47 8.35 24.52
CA THR A 193 -17.95 8.24 24.46
C THR A 193 -18.59 8.98 25.64
N PHE A 194 -19.86 9.37 25.53
CA PHE A 194 -20.54 10.13 26.58
C PHE A 194 -21.97 9.62 26.80
N ASP A 195 -22.34 9.46 28.06
CA ASP A 195 -23.72 9.34 28.52
C ASP A 195 -24.07 10.62 29.28
N PHE A 196 -25.10 11.34 28.84
CA PHE A 196 -25.58 12.55 29.51
C PHE A 196 -26.97 12.33 30.10
N ALA A 197 -27.15 12.68 31.37
CA ALA A 197 -28.45 12.74 32.02
C ALA A 197 -28.67 14.14 32.62
N PHE A 198 -29.45 14.96 31.92
CA PHE A 198 -29.77 16.33 32.33
C PHE A 198 -31.14 16.37 33.00
N THR A 199 -31.16 16.54 34.32
CA THR A 199 -32.39 16.81 35.08
C THR A 199 -32.59 18.31 35.13
N ILE A 200 -33.73 18.78 34.62
CA ILE A 200 -34.09 20.20 34.54
C ILE A 200 -35.53 20.41 35.02
N PRO A 201 -35.94 21.63 35.41
CA PRO A 201 -37.35 21.94 35.64
C PRO A 201 -38.18 21.58 34.40
N THR A 202 -39.32 20.90 34.57
CA THR A 202 -40.21 20.57 33.45
C THR A 202 -40.74 21.84 32.77
N GLN A 203 -40.89 22.91 33.56
CA GLN A 203 -41.26 24.23 33.05
C GLN A 203 -40.36 25.33 33.62
N ILE A 204 -39.98 26.29 32.78
CA ILE A 204 -39.28 27.52 33.17
C ILE A 204 -40.17 28.71 32.83
N GLY A 205 -40.49 29.53 33.84
CA GLY A 205 -41.41 30.65 33.66
C GLY A 205 -42.82 30.25 33.18
N GLY A 206 -43.28 29.05 33.53
CA GLY A 206 -44.59 28.51 33.13
C GLY A 206 -44.70 28.01 31.69
N LYS A 207 -43.56 27.84 30.99
CA LYS A 207 -43.47 27.25 29.66
C LYS A 207 -42.65 25.96 29.72
N ASP A 208 -42.97 25.01 28.85
CA ASP A 208 -42.25 23.74 28.76
C ASP A 208 -40.78 23.98 28.41
N ALA A 209 -39.89 23.35 29.17
CA ALA A 209 -38.44 23.43 28.98
C ALA A 209 -37.87 22.13 28.39
N ALA A 210 -36.73 22.23 27.73
CA ALA A 210 -35.99 21.10 27.21
C ALA A 210 -34.47 21.25 27.43
N ALA A 211 -33.77 20.11 27.43
CA ALA A 211 -32.31 20.04 27.43
C ALA A 211 -31.83 19.35 26.15
N ALA A 212 -31.12 20.10 25.30
CA ALA A 212 -30.50 19.62 24.08
C ALA A 212 -29.02 19.27 24.32
N SER A 213 -28.53 18.20 23.71
CA SER A 213 -27.13 17.78 23.79
C SER A 213 -26.72 16.87 22.62
N ASN A 214 -25.49 16.37 22.66
CA ASN A 214 -24.90 15.50 21.64
C ASN A 214 -25.47 14.07 21.70
N GLY A 215 -25.26 13.28 20.64
CA GLY A 215 -25.68 11.88 20.59
C GLY A 215 -27.16 11.69 20.29
N GLU A 216 -27.66 10.47 20.54
CA GLU A 216 -29.06 10.09 20.38
C GLU A 216 -29.86 10.30 21.67
N LEU A 217 -31.03 10.93 21.57
CA LEU A 217 -31.96 11.06 22.70
C LEU A 217 -32.65 9.73 22.97
N VAL A 218 -32.31 9.08 24.08
CA VAL A 218 -32.78 7.73 24.41
C VAL A 218 -33.95 7.71 25.40
N ALA A 219 -34.08 8.74 26.27
CA ALA A 219 -35.22 8.83 27.18
C ALA A 219 -35.52 10.26 27.64
N LYS A 220 -36.80 10.51 27.97
CA LYS A 220 -37.29 11.67 28.72
C LYS A 220 -38.11 11.16 29.89
N THR A 221 -37.64 11.38 31.11
CA THR A 221 -38.25 10.79 32.31
C THR A 221 -38.69 11.89 33.26
N PRO A 222 -40.00 12.15 33.43
CA PRO A 222 -40.47 13.09 34.42
C PRO A 222 -40.26 12.56 35.85
N SER A 223 -40.03 13.46 36.80
CA SER A 223 -40.04 13.16 38.23
C SER A 223 -41.44 12.70 38.68
N ALA A 224 -41.51 12.04 39.84
CA ALA A 224 -42.78 11.51 40.34
C ALA A 224 -43.86 12.59 40.60
N ASP A 225 -43.44 13.82 40.93
CA ASP A 225 -44.31 14.98 41.11
C ASP A 225 -44.48 15.83 39.83
N GLY A 226 -43.80 15.46 38.74
CA GLY A 226 -43.86 16.14 37.44
C GLY A 226 -43.24 17.54 37.41
N THR A 227 -42.46 17.90 38.43
CA THR A 227 -41.80 19.23 38.51
C THR A 227 -40.50 19.29 37.71
N GLU A 228 -39.87 18.15 37.48
CA GLU A 228 -38.60 18.02 36.76
C GLU A 228 -38.67 16.93 35.69
N THR A 229 -37.82 17.05 34.68
CA THR A 229 -37.66 16.06 33.62
C THR A 229 -36.18 15.77 33.41
N THR A 230 -35.80 14.49 33.45
CA THR A 230 -34.47 14.03 33.06
C THR A 230 -34.43 13.68 31.56
N TRP A 231 -33.57 14.38 30.82
CA TRP A 231 -33.28 14.14 29.41
C TRP A 231 -31.99 13.32 29.29
N GLN A 232 -32.10 12.11 28.74
CA GLN A 232 -30.97 11.18 28.60
C GLN A 232 -30.51 11.10 27.15
N TRP A 233 -29.26 11.49 26.93
CA TRP A 233 -28.59 11.46 25.64
C TRP A 233 -27.44 10.47 25.68
N LYS A 234 -27.24 9.76 24.58
CA LYS A 234 -26.19 8.75 24.45
C LYS A 234 -25.33 9.04 23.23
N GLN A 235 -24.04 9.28 23.41
CA GLN A 235 -23.05 9.43 22.36
C GLN A 235 -22.15 8.20 22.34
N GLU A 236 -22.48 7.23 21.47
CA GLU A 236 -21.70 6.00 21.31
C GLU A 236 -20.49 6.17 20.38
N ARG A 237 -20.36 7.31 19.69
CA ARG A 237 -19.24 7.62 18.80
C ARG A 237 -18.20 8.48 19.51
N GLN A 238 -16.94 8.25 19.16
CA GLN A 238 -15.82 9.01 19.72
C GLN A 238 -15.96 10.50 19.46
N GLN A 239 -16.07 11.28 20.53
CA GLN A 239 -16.28 12.72 20.56
C GLN A 239 -15.15 13.36 21.39
N ALA A 240 -14.63 14.50 20.92
CA ALA A 240 -13.73 15.32 21.74
C ALA A 240 -14.53 16.22 22.70
N THR A 241 -13.94 16.56 23.84
CA THR A 241 -14.58 17.46 24.82
C THR A 241 -14.99 18.79 24.20
N MET A 242 -14.21 19.33 23.26
CA MET A 242 -14.51 20.60 22.56
C MET A 242 -15.84 20.60 21.79
N ALA A 243 -16.29 19.45 21.29
CA ALA A 243 -17.54 19.34 20.52
C ALA A 243 -18.77 19.10 21.42
N THR A 244 -18.56 19.09 22.74
CA THR A 244 -19.60 18.79 23.72
C THR A 244 -20.46 20.01 24.01
N MET A 245 -21.75 19.78 24.21
CA MET A 245 -22.70 20.85 24.49
C MET A 245 -23.82 20.43 25.44
N VAL A 246 -24.32 21.38 26.20
CA VAL A 246 -25.67 21.32 26.78
C VAL A 246 -26.37 22.66 26.57
N SER A 247 -27.64 22.63 26.17
CA SER A 247 -28.47 23.83 26.11
C SER A 247 -29.83 23.58 26.74
N ILE A 248 -30.16 24.38 27.74
CA ILE A 248 -31.34 24.26 28.59
C ILE A 248 -32.13 25.56 28.46
N GLY A 249 -33.42 25.45 28.17
CA GLY A 249 -34.29 26.61 28.04
C GLY A 249 -35.68 26.25 27.55
N ASN A 250 -36.48 27.26 27.21
CA ASN A 250 -37.74 27.03 26.54
C ASN A 250 -37.47 26.73 25.07
N TYR A 251 -38.00 25.62 24.55
CA TYR A 251 -37.69 25.19 23.19
C TYR A 251 -38.91 24.72 22.42
N LEU A 252 -39.02 25.19 21.19
CA LEU A 252 -39.79 24.51 20.16
C LEU A 252 -38.95 23.31 19.68
N VAL A 253 -39.39 22.10 20.03
CA VAL A 253 -38.67 20.86 19.71
C VAL A 253 -39.26 20.22 18.45
N TYR A 254 -38.42 20.03 17.45
CA TYR A 254 -38.76 19.37 16.19
C TYR A 254 -37.92 18.11 16.00
N ASN A 255 -38.52 17.09 15.38
CA ASN A 255 -37.83 15.86 15.05
C ASN A 255 -38.42 15.24 13.78
N ALA A 256 -37.56 14.66 12.95
CA ALA A 256 -37.93 13.96 11.73
C ALA A 256 -36.85 12.93 11.35
N PRO A 257 -37.19 11.83 10.67
CA PRO A 257 -36.18 10.97 10.08
C PRO A 257 -35.46 11.70 8.93
N ILE A 258 -34.15 11.45 8.80
CA ILE A 258 -33.30 11.93 7.69
C ILE A 258 -32.78 10.71 6.95
N ASN A 259 -33.04 10.65 5.66
CA ASN A 259 -32.63 9.55 4.80
C ASN A 259 -31.33 9.89 4.08
N LEU A 260 -30.29 9.12 4.39
CA LEU A 260 -28.96 9.29 3.86
C LEU A 260 -28.77 8.52 2.55
N SER A 261 -27.91 9.02 1.67
CA SER A 261 -27.59 8.42 0.37
C SER A 261 -26.95 7.03 0.49
N SER A 262 -26.31 6.76 1.63
CA SER A 262 -25.76 5.46 2.06
C SER A 262 -26.83 4.41 2.39
N GLY A 263 -28.10 4.79 2.43
CA GLY A 263 -29.23 3.93 2.80
C GLY A 263 -29.51 3.87 4.30
N ARG A 264 -28.79 4.65 5.11
CA ARG A 264 -29.06 4.83 6.55
C ARG A 264 -30.20 5.83 6.75
N THR A 265 -31.03 5.59 7.76
CA THR A 265 -31.95 6.61 8.29
C THR A 265 -31.47 7.01 9.68
N ILE A 266 -31.23 8.30 9.89
CA ILE A 266 -30.86 8.88 11.19
C ILE A 266 -31.98 9.78 11.71
N GLN A 267 -31.95 10.11 13.00
CA GLN A 267 -32.97 10.96 13.61
C GLN A 267 -32.49 12.41 13.69
N GLU A 268 -33.28 13.35 13.16
CA GLU A 268 -33.11 14.78 13.44
C GLU A 268 -33.72 15.14 14.80
N TRP A 269 -33.01 15.94 15.58
CA TRP A 269 -33.51 16.65 16.75
C TRP A 269 -33.08 18.11 16.69
N THR A 270 -34.06 19.00 16.51
CA THR A 270 -33.83 20.44 16.44
C THR A 270 -34.57 21.18 17.54
N PHE A 271 -33.89 22.12 18.18
CA PHE A 271 -34.39 22.92 19.31
C PHE A 271 -34.28 24.40 18.94
N VAL A 272 -35.40 25.13 19.01
CA VAL A 272 -35.44 26.55 18.64
C VAL A 272 -36.07 27.37 19.76
N ASP A 273 -35.34 28.33 20.31
CA ASP A 273 -35.87 29.25 21.31
C ASP A 273 -37.07 30.03 20.70
N PRO A 274 -38.27 29.91 21.28
CA PRO A 274 -39.47 30.58 20.78
C PRO A 274 -39.38 32.12 20.84
N ALA A 275 -38.43 32.69 21.59
CA ALA A 275 -38.20 34.13 21.70
C ALA A 275 -37.44 34.72 20.50
N VAL A 276 -36.86 33.90 19.61
CA VAL A 276 -36.31 34.43 18.35
C VAL A 276 -37.42 35.00 17.48
N THR A 277 -37.10 36.02 16.67
CA THR A 277 -38.11 36.73 15.88
C THR A 277 -38.86 35.79 14.92
N THR A 278 -40.11 36.10 14.59
CA THR A 278 -40.91 35.29 13.64
C THR A 278 -40.20 35.11 12.28
N ALA A 279 -39.47 36.12 11.82
CA ALA A 279 -38.68 36.04 10.58
C ALA A 279 -37.52 35.04 10.71
N ASN A 280 -36.83 35.03 11.86
CA ASN A 280 -35.79 34.04 12.13
C ASN A 280 -36.38 32.63 12.25
N GLN A 281 -37.53 32.45 12.94
CA GLN A 281 -38.19 31.14 13.01
C GLN A 281 -38.52 30.60 11.60
N ALA A 282 -39.03 31.45 10.69
CA ALA A 282 -39.29 31.05 9.30
C ALA A 282 -38.00 30.67 8.53
N THR A 283 -36.91 31.42 8.76
CA THR A 283 -35.59 31.11 8.19
C THR A 283 -35.08 29.77 8.71
N ILE A 284 -35.16 29.54 10.02
CA ILE A 284 -34.73 28.30 10.68
C ILE A 284 -35.53 27.11 10.15
N GLN A 285 -36.86 27.21 10.02
CA GLN A 285 -37.66 26.12 9.44
C GLN A 285 -37.28 25.82 7.99
N THR A 286 -36.98 26.85 7.19
CA THR A 286 -36.47 26.67 5.83
C THR A 286 -35.14 25.91 5.85
N ARG A 287 -34.22 26.28 6.74
CA ARG A 287 -32.90 25.65 6.89
C ARG A 287 -32.98 24.20 7.36
N ARG A 288 -33.85 23.91 8.34
CA ARG A 288 -34.13 22.54 8.77
C ARG A 288 -34.55 21.64 7.61
N GLY A 289 -35.43 22.14 6.74
CA GLY A 289 -35.86 21.42 5.54
C GLY A 289 -34.75 21.15 4.52
N GLN A 290 -33.57 21.78 4.65
CA GLN A 290 -32.41 21.59 3.78
C GLN A 290 -31.37 20.62 4.35
N ILE A 291 -31.45 20.25 5.64
CA ILE A 291 -30.43 19.42 6.32
C ILE A 291 -30.20 18.10 5.58
N GLU A 292 -31.25 17.36 5.20
CA GLU A 292 -31.11 16.08 4.48
C GLU A 292 -30.34 16.26 3.15
N GLY A 293 -30.69 17.28 2.37
CA GLY A 293 -30.03 17.57 1.10
C GLY A 293 -28.55 17.97 1.26
N ILE A 294 -28.24 18.75 2.31
CA ILE A 294 -26.87 19.16 2.63
C ILE A 294 -26.03 17.95 3.05
N ILE A 295 -26.52 17.12 3.97
CA ILE A 295 -25.80 15.92 4.42
C ILE A 295 -25.57 14.98 3.24
N ASN A 296 -26.58 14.74 2.40
CA ASN A 296 -26.43 13.88 1.22
C ASN A 296 -25.40 14.42 0.21
N PHE A 297 -25.37 15.73 0.01
CA PHE A 297 -24.34 16.36 -0.81
C PHE A 297 -22.95 16.13 -0.22
N LEU A 298 -22.75 16.42 1.07
CA LEU A 298 -21.44 16.27 1.73
C LEU A 298 -21.01 14.80 1.82
N GLU A 299 -21.93 13.87 2.01
CA GLU A 299 -21.67 12.42 1.99
C GLU A 299 -21.12 11.96 0.62
N SER A 300 -21.61 12.55 -0.48
CA SER A 300 -21.07 12.26 -1.82
C SER A 300 -19.60 12.70 -2.00
N LYS A 301 -19.16 13.68 -1.20
CA LYS A 301 -17.82 14.27 -1.22
C LYS A 301 -16.88 13.61 -0.24
N TYR A 302 -17.34 13.34 0.99
CA TYR A 302 -16.49 12.95 2.11
C TYR A 302 -16.65 11.48 2.51
N GLY A 303 -17.65 10.77 1.98
CA GLY A 303 -18.01 9.43 2.42
C GLY A 303 -19.10 9.45 3.51
N PRO A 304 -19.46 8.28 4.07
CA PRO A 304 -20.62 8.13 4.96
C PRO A 304 -20.68 9.14 6.09
N TYR A 305 -21.86 9.69 6.39
CA TYR A 305 -22.07 10.59 7.53
C TYR A 305 -21.62 9.93 8.85
N PRO A 306 -20.76 10.57 9.65
CA PRO A 306 -20.18 9.92 10.83
C PRO A 306 -21.18 9.80 11.98
N GLY A 307 -22.05 10.80 12.18
CA GLY A 307 -23.03 10.85 13.28
C GLY A 307 -24.19 9.84 13.14
N GLY A 308 -24.96 9.67 14.21
CA GLY A 308 -26.14 8.77 14.26
C GLY A 308 -27.46 9.48 14.50
N SER A 309 -27.37 10.76 14.83
CA SER A 309 -28.46 11.71 14.80
C SER A 309 -27.97 12.98 14.13
N THR A 310 -28.88 13.89 13.82
CA THR A 310 -28.51 15.23 13.35
C THR A 310 -29.45 16.30 13.93
N GLY A 311 -29.32 17.55 13.50
CA GLY A 311 -30.22 18.65 13.84
C GLY A 311 -29.46 19.94 14.12
N ILE A 312 -30.17 20.92 14.66
CA ILE A 312 -29.58 22.21 15.05
C ILE A 312 -30.17 22.69 16.38
N VAL A 313 -29.41 23.49 17.11
CA VAL A 313 -29.91 24.20 18.30
C VAL A 313 -29.78 25.70 18.08
N VAL A 314 -30.87 26.44 18.31
CA VAL A 314 -30.90 27.88 18.15
C VAL A 314 -31.38 28.53 19.43
N ASP A 315 -30.52 29.35 20.03
CA ASP A 315 -30.78 30.04 21.30
C ASP A 315 -30.41 31.53 21.22
N ILE A 316 -30.74 32.29 22.26
CA ILE A 316 -30.43 33.70 22.46
C ILE A 316 -29.36 33.83 23.55
N THR A 317 -28.10 33.95 23.15
CA THR A 317 -26.95 34.10 24.06
C THR A 317 -26.17 35.39 23.80
N THR A 318 -25.01 35.54 24.44
CA THR A 318 -23.99 36.59 24.21
C THR A 318 -22.76 36.09 23.44
N LEU A 319 -22.80 34.84 22.95
CA LEU A 319 -21.63 34.16 22.37
C LEU A 319 -21.17 34.80 21.05
N GLY A 320 -22.09 35.19 20.18
CA GLY A 320 -21.79 35.87 18.91
C GLY A 320 -21.47 34.95 17.73
N TYR A 321 -21.46 33.63 17.91
CA TYR A 321 -21.05 32.65 16.89
C TYR A 321 -21.98 31.43 16.79
N ALA A 322 -21.77 30.64 15.73
CA ALA A 322 -22.27 29.28 15.57
C ALA A 322 -21.13 28.30 15.89
N LEU A 323 -21.46 27.11 16.38
CA LEU A 323 -20.46 26.10 16.72
C LEU A 323 -20.89 24.72 16.24
N GLU A 324 -19.96 23.96 15.71
CA GLU A 324 -20.15 22.66 15.08
C GLU A 324 -20.47 21.50 16.01
N THR A 325 -20.91 21.73 17.24
CA THR A 325 -21.13 20.70 18.27
C THR A 325 -21.67 19.37 17.71
N GLN A 326 -21.02 18.26 18.08
CA GLN A 326 -21.20 16.97 17.42
C GLN A 326 -22.67 16.50 17.39
N ASP A 327 -23.07 15.97 16.24
CA ASP A 327 -24.43 15.62 15.80
C ASP A 327 -25.36 16.83 15.57
N ARG A 328 -25.32 17.88 16.39
CA ARG A 328 -26.20 19.05 16.19
C ARG A 328 -25.53 20.35 16.55
N SER A 329 -25.29 21.14 15.51
CA SER A 329 -24.60 22.41 15.62
C SER A 329 -25.46 23.48 16.30
N TYR A 330 -24.81 24.33 17.08
CA TYR A 330 -25.40 25.47 17.75
C TYR A 330 -25.37 26.72 16.87
N PHE A 331 -26.41 27.56 16.94
CA PHE A 331 -26.48 28.86 16.28
C PHE A 331 -27.10 29.92 17.20
N GLU A 332 -26.51 31.11 17.25
CA GLU A 332 -27.16 32.24 17.90
C GLU A 332 -28.26 32.84 16.99
N ARG A 333 -29.51 32.87 17.48
CA ARG A 333 -30.71 33.56 16.92
C ARG A 333 -31.22 33.15 15.54
N SER A 334 -30.36 32.77 14.59
CA SER A 334 -30.72 32.53 13.19
C SER A 334 -29.70 31.65 12.48
N VAL A 335 -30.07 31.11 11.32
CA VAL A 335 -29.24 30.14 10.58
C VAL A 335 -29.13 30.57 9.11
N SER A 336 -27.94 31.00 8.70
CA SER A 336 -27.65 31.26 7.28
C SER A 336 -27.39 29.95 6.53
N LEU A 337 -27.58 29.92 5.21
CA LEU A 337 -27.33 28.70 4.44
C LEU A 337 -25.83 28.35 4.43
N GLY A 338 -24.96 29.36 4.27
CA GLY A 338 -23.52 29.15 4.30
C GLY A 338 -23.05 28.59 5.63
N THR A 339 -23.45 29.24 6.73
CA THR A 339 -23.12 28.77 8.09
C THR A 339 -23.66 27.36 8.34
N LEU A 340 -24.90 27.04 7.92
CA LEU A 340 -25.42 25.67 8.07
C LEU A 340 -24.57 24.63 7.34
N VAL A 341 -24.13 24.91 6.11
CA VAL A 341 -23.26 23.99 5.36
C VAL A 341 -21.88 23.87 6.03
N HIS A 342 -21.34 24.99 6.53
CA HIS A 342 -20.11 25.04 7.33
C HIS A 342 -20.20 24.10 8.54
N GLU A 343 -21.22 24.27 9.38
CA GLU A 343 -21.36 23.47 10.60
C GLU A 343 -21.66 21.98 10.33
N ILE A 344 -22.39 21.66 9.26
CA ILE A 344 -22.62 20.25 8.88
C ILE A 344 -21.33 19.62 8.31
N ALA A 345 -20.49 20.39 7.60
CA ALA A 345 -19.22 19.88 7.09
C ALA A 345 -18.27 19.48 8.23
N HIS A 346 -18.34 20.20 9.35
CA HIS A 346 -17.54 19.88 10.53
C HIS A 346 -17.82 18.51 11.15
N GLN A 347 -19.01 17.95 10.91
CA GLN A 347 -19.32 16.60 11.35
C GLN A 347 -18.30 15.57 10.84
N TRP A 348 -17.72 15.81 9.65
CA TRP A 348 -16.56 15.06 9.13
C TRP A 348 -15.22 15.69 9.55
N PHE A 349 -15.05 17.01 9.32
CA PHE A 349 -13.80 17.74 9.52
C PHE A 349 -13.86 18.65 10.74
N GLY A 350 -13.39 18.21 11.90
CA GLY A 350 -13.54 18.94 13.15
C GLY A 350 -14.07 18.03 14.24
N ASP A 351 -15.20 17.37 14.00
CA ASP A 351 -15.79 16.42 14.94
C ASP A 351 -15.37 14.99 14.63
N GLY A 352 -15.63 14.50 13.42
CA GLY A 352 -15.29 13.13 13.01
C GLY A 352 -13.78 12.88 13.13
N VAL A 353 -13.00 13.78 12.53
CA VAL A 353 -11.54 13.86 12.70
C VAL A 353 -11.19 15.21 13.34
N THR A 354 -10.81 15.19 14.61
CA THR A 354 -10.41 16.40 15.36
C THR A 354 -8.92 16.72 15.14
N PRO A 355 -8.49 17.97 15.36
CA PRO A 355 -7.07 18.27 15.46
C PRO A 355 -6.47 17.56 16.71
N ARG A 356 -5.35 16.87 16.56
CA ARG A 356 -4.57 16.39 17.73
C ARG A 356 -3.81 17.54 18.41
N ASP A 357 -3.51 18.57 17.65
CA ASP A 357 -2.86 19.80 18.10
C ASP A 357 -3.56 20.98 17.41
N TRP A 358 -3.86 22.04 18.15
CA TRP A 358 -4.66 23.17 17.67
C TRP A 358 -4.05 23.90 16.48
N ASN A 359 -2.73 23.82 16.23
CA ASN A 359 -2.16 24.35 14.98
C ASN A 359 -2.65 23.60 13.72
N SER A 360 -3.31 22.45 13.86
CA SER A 360 -3.93 21.74 12.73
C SER A 360 -5.39 22.13 12.48
N ILE A 361 -5.95 23.11 13.20
CA ILE A 361 -7.36 23.52 13.11
C ILE A 361 -7.78 23.99 11.70
N TRP A 362 -6.83 24.47 10.89
CA TRP A 362 -7.10 24.88 9.50
C TRP A 362 -7.66 23.73 8.65
N ILE A 363 -7.37 22.46 9.00
CA ILE A 363 -7.94 21.30 8.33
C ILE A 363 -9.47 21.33 8.46
N SER A 364 -9.97 21.64 9.66
CA SER A 364 -11.39 21.74 10.00
C SER A 364 -12.00 23.00 9.40
N GLU A 365 -11.56 24.18 9.85
CA GLU A 365 -12.17 25.46 9.47
C GLU A 365 -12.00 25.81 8.00
N GLY A 366 -10.83 25.50 7.44
CA GLY A 366 -10.56 25.68 6.03
C GLY A 366 -11.46 24.80 5.17
N MET A 367 -11.71 23.55 5.57
CA MET A 367 -12.60 22.64 4.84
C MET A 367 -14.06 23.04 4.98
N ALA A 368 -14.53 23.38 6.17
CA ALA A 368 -15.92 23.82 6.37
C ALA A 368 -16.22 25.11 5.61
N THR A 369 -15.27 26.05 5.57
CA THR A 369 -15.33 27.26 4.74
C THR A 369 -15.35 26.91 3.25
N TYR A 370 -14.51 25.96 2.82
CA TYR A 370 -14.48 25.46 1.45
C TYR A 370 -15.78 24.74 1.04
N ALA A 371 -16.36 23.96 1.95
CA ALA A 371 -17.60 23.21 1.76
C ALA A 371 -18.78 24.14 1.44
N SER A 372 -18.85 25.28 2.12
CA SER A 372 -19.85 26.32 1.87
C SER A 372 -19.76 26.89 0.45
N ALA A 373 -18.54 27.14 -0.04
CA ALA A 373 -18.31 27.60 -1.40
C ALA A 373 -18.57 26.49 -2.43
N MET A 374 -18.19 25.24 -2.12
CA MET A 374 -18.43 24.07 -2.96
C MET A 374 -19.94 23.80 -3.12
N TYR A 375 -20.71 23.85 -2.03
CA TYR A 375 -22.17 23.73 -2.06
C TYR A 375 -22.82 24.86 -2.87
N THR A 376 -22.33 26.08 -2.69
CA THR A 376 -22.80 27.23 -3.48
C THR A 376 -22.57 27.02 -4.97
N GLN A 377 -21.38 26.57 -5.36
CA GLN A 377 -21.05 26.29 -6.75
C GLN A 377 -21.95 25.17 -7.33
N GLU A 378 -22.05 24.05 -6.63
CA GLU A 378 -22.57 22.80 -7.22
C GLU A 378 -24.07 22.60 -7.03
N VAL A 379 -24.65 23.17 -5.97
CA VAL A 379 -26.06 22.96 -5.62
C VAL A 379 -26.91 24.20 -5.91
N THR A 380 -26.42 25.39 -5.55
CA THR A 380 -27.19 26.63 -5.74
C THR A 380 -26.87 27.36 -7.05
N GLY A 381 -25.83 26.92 -7.79
CA GLY A 381 -25.43 27.48 -9.09
C GLY A 381 -24.68 28.81 -9.00
N GLY A 382 -24.01 29.07 -7.87
CA GLY A 382 -23.21 30.27 -7.65
C GLY A 382 -21.82 30.24 -8.31
N ALA A 383 -20.95 31.14 -7.87
CA ALA A 383 -19.60 31.29 -8.42
C ALA A 383 -18.74 30.03 -8.20
N LYS A 384 -17.82 29.75 -9.13
CA LYS A 384 -16.87 28.65 -8.99
C LYS A 384 -15.91 28.91 -7.83
N THR A 385 -15.64 27.88 -7.03
CA THR A 385 -14.61 27.86 -5.97
C THR A 385 -13.28 28.42 -6.45
N ALA A 386 -12.78 27.93 -7.60
CA ALA A 386 -11.57 28.42 -8.24
C ALA A 386 -11.57 29.95 -8.46
N ASP A 387 -12.70 30.52 -8.90
CA ASP A 387 -12.81 31.97 -9.13
C ASP A 387 -12.90 32.73 -7.80
N THR A 388 -13.70 32.25 -6.85
CA THR A 388 -13.89 32.86 -5.53
C THR A 388 -12.57 33.00 -4.77
N TYR A 389 -11.80 31.92 -4.65
CA TYR A 389 -10.57 31.92 -3.88
C TYR A 389 -9.41 32.59 -4.63
N TYR A 390 -9.32 32.42 -5.96
CA TYR A 390 -8.35 33.16 -6.76
C TYR A 390 -8.57 34.67 -6.67
N ASN A 391 -9.81 35.15 -6.77
CA ASN A 391 -10.10 36.58 -6.69
C ASN A 391 -9.75 37.17 -5.33
N THR A 392 -10.01 36.42 -4.25
CA THR A 392 -9.66 36.83 -2.88
C THR A 392 -8.13 36.84 -2.70
N TRP A 393 -7.42 35.82 -3.20
CA TRP A 393 -5.95 35.80 -3.21
C TRP A 393 -5.38 36.95 -4.03
N ASN A 394 -5.88 37.18 -5.25
CA ASN A 394 -5.36 38.17 -6.18
C ASN A 394 -5.56 39.61 -5.65
N SER A 395 -6.73 39.89 -5.08
CA SER A 395 -7.05 41.21 -4.51
C SER A 395 -6.36 41.51 -3.18
N THR A 396 -5.87 40.48 -2.46
CA THR A 396 -5.11 40.69 -1.23
C THR A 396 -3.64 40.95 -1.55
N ALA A 397 -3.17 42.18 -1.34
CA ALA A 397 -1.78 42.57 -1.58
C ALA A 397 -0.79 41.69 -0.80
N SER A 398 0.40 41.43 -1.36
CA SER A 398 1.42 40.59 -0.71
C SER A 398 1.94 41.17 0.60
N SER A 399 1.86 42.49 0.78
CA SER A 399 2.22 43.21 2.01
C SER A 399 1.11 43.27 3.05
N HIS A 400 -0.06 42.69 2.79
CA HIS A 400 -1.19 42.74 3.71
C HIS A 400 -0.94 41.89 4.96
N ALA A 401 -1.34 42.38 6.14
CA ALA A 401 -1.10 41.71 7.43
C ALA A 401 -1.70 40.29 7.51
N ARG A 402 -2.78 40.01 6.77
CA ARG A 402 -3.37 38.67 6.61
C ARG A 402 -2.39 37.56 6.20
N TRP A 403 -1.24 37.92 5.61
CA TRP A 403 -0.21 36.95 5.23
C TRP A 403 0.85 36.73 6.31
N THR A 404 0.88 37.48 7.41
CA THR A 404 1.96 37.39 8.41
C THR A 404 1.84 36.19 9.32
N VAL A 405 0.63 35.66 9.53
CA VAL A 405 0.38 34.50 10.38
C VAL A 405 0.15 33.26 9.50
N PRO A 406 0.99 32.22 9.62
CA PRO A 406 0.78 30.94 8.95
C PRO A 406 -0.35 30.13 9.63
N PRO A 407 -1.22 29.43 8.88
CA PRO A 407 -2.29 28.63 9.46
C PRO A 407 -1.85 27.49 10.38
N GLY A 408 -0.68 26.87 10.11
CA GLY A 408 -0.20 25.69 10.84
C GLY A 408 1.05 25.91 11.69
N ALA A 409 1.41 27.17 11.94
CA ALA A 409 2.56 27.54 12.77
C ALA A 409 2.29 28.82 13.56
N MET A 410 1.05 28.98 14.03
CA MET A 410 0.64 30.03 14.96
C MET A 410 1.39 29.84 16.28
N THR A 411 1.66 30.95 16.97
CA THR A 411 2.35 30.97 18.28
C THR A 411 1.52 31.65 19.36
N ASP A 412 0.29 32.02 19.03
CA ASP A 412 -0.58 32.83 19.87
C ASP A 412 -2.03 32.33 19.71
N PRO A 413 -2.65 31.75 20.74
CA PRO A 413 -3.99 31.18 20.65
C PRO A 413 -5.05 32.23 20.28
N ARG A 414 -4.79 33.53 20.51
CA ARG A 414 -5.66 34.63 20.06
C ARG A 414 -5.85 34.71 18.53
N GLN A 415 -5.05 33.95 17.79
CA GLN A 415 -5.10 33.89 16.33
C GLN A 415 -5.87 32.66 15.82
N LEU A 416 -6.34 31.77 16.71
CA LEU A 416 -6.89 30.47 16.34
C LEU A 416 -8.06 30.56 15.35
N PHE A 417 -8.91 31.57 15.49
CA PHE A 417 -10.13 31.72 14.68
C PHE A 417 -10.08 32.88 13.68
N ASP A 418 -8.89 33.28 13.23
CA ASP A 418 -8.69 34.38 12.30
C ASP A 418 -8.70 33.97 10.81
N TRP A 419 -8.59 34.98 9.93
CA TRP A 419 -8.62 34.84 8.47
C TRP A 419 -7.69 33.76 7.90
N GLN A 420 -6.53 33.51 8.51
CA GLN A 420 -5.57 32.51 8.04
C GLN A 420 -6.09 31.07 8.20
N VAL A 421 -6.87 30.80 9.25
CA VAL A 421 -7.42 29.47 9.51
C VAL A 421 -8.61 29.21 8.60
N TYR A 422 -9.54 30.16 8.50
CA TYR A 422 -10.74 30.02 7.67
C TYR A 422 -10.46 30.27 6.18
N THR A 423 -10.16 31.51 5.81
CA THR A 423 -10.15 31.93 4.41
C THR A 423 -8.90 31.45 3.70
N ARG A 424 -7.70 31.60 4.29
CA ARG A 424 -6.47 31.03 3.71
C ARG A 424 -6.48 29.50 3.76
N GLY A 425 -7.03 28.88 4.80
CA GLY A 425 -7.26 27.43 4.83
C GLY A 425 -8.12 26.95 3.65
N ALA A 426 -9.24 27.61 3.38
CA ALA A 426 -10.09 27.30 2.22
C ALA A 426 -9.40 27.56 0.88
N MET A 427 -8.59 28.63 0.78
CA MET A 427 -7.74 28.85 -0.40
C MET A 427 -6.71 27.72 -0.58
N ALA A 428 -6.13 27.22 0.52
CA ALA A 428 -5.19 26.12 0.48
C ALA A 428 -5.87 24.84 -0.05
N TYR A 429 -7.11 24.54 0.35
CA TYR A 429 -7.86 23.43 -0.24
C TYR A 429 -8.08 23.60 -1.75
N GLU A 430 -8.46 24.79 -2.21
CA GLU A 430 -8.62 25.05 -3.64
C GLU A 430 -7.29 24.94 -4.40
N ALA A 431 -6.21 25.49 -3.85
CA ALA A 431 -4.87 25.38 -4.42
C ALA A 431 -4.36 23.94 -4.43
N LEU A 432 -4.67 23.15 -3.39
CA LEU A 432 -4.33 21.73 -3.31
C LEU A 432 -5.08 20.93 -4.38
N LYS A 433 -6.38 21.17 -4.55
CA LYS A 433 -7.18 20.58 -5.63
C LYS A 433 -6.59 20.86 -7.02
N GLN A 434 -6.13 22.09 -7.24
CA GLN A 434 -5.44 22.47 -8.48
C GLN A 434 -4.05 21.82 -8.61
N SER A 435 -3.43 21.41 -7.51
CA SER A 435 -2.09 20.79 -7.50
C SER A 435 -2.12 19.25 -7.62
N LEU A 436 -3.16 18.60 -7.09
CA LEU A 436 -3.30 17.13 -7.05
C LEU A 436 -4.04 16.52 -8.23
N THR A 437 -4.77 17.33 -9.01
CA THR A 437 -5.88 16.94 -9.91
C THR A 437 -7.21 16.71 -9.17
N PRO A 438 -8.38 16.92 -9.84
CA PRO A 438 -9.68 16.74 -9.20
C PRO A 438 -9.94 15.33 -8.66
N SER A 439 -9.53 14.27 -9.36
CA SER A 439 -9.82 12.89 -8.94
C SER A 439 -9.04 12.49 -7.69
N VAL A 440 -7.77 12.88 -7.59
CA VAL A 440 -6.95 12.61 -6.41
C VAL A 440 -7.44 13.42 -5.22
N PHE A 441 -7.86 14.68 -5.45
CA PHE A 441 -8.45 15.50 -4.40
C PHE A 441 -9.76 14.91 -3.86
N ASP A 442 -10.67 14.50 -4.74
CA ASP A 442 -11.92 13.84 -4.34
C ASP A 442 -11.65 12.53 -3.56
N GLN A 443 -10.62 11.77 -3.96
CA GLN A 443 -10.18 10.59 -3.24
C GLN A 443 -9.59 10.93 -1.87
N LEU A 444 -8.77 11.98 -1.77
CA LEU A 444 -8.18 12.46 -0.52
C LEU A 444 -9.25 12.77 0.53
N LEU A 445 -10.30 13.50 0.17
CA LEU A 445 -11.35 13.87 1.12
C LEU A 445 -12.12 12.64 1.65
N LYS A 446 -12.32 11.63 0.81
CA LYS A 446 -12.98 10.38 1.21
C LYS A 446 -12.07 9.50 2.07
N GLU A 447 -10.83 9.31 1.64
CA GLU A 447 -9.86 8.49 2.35
C GLU A 447 -9.48 9.08 3.71
N TRP A 448 -9.40 10.42 3.82
CA TRP A 448 -9.14 11.09 5.09
C TRP A 448 -10.16 10.69 6.15
N ASN A 449 -11.45 10.79 5.81
CA ASN A 449 -12.54 10.43 6.72
C ASN A 449 -12.62 8.92 6.93
N ALA A 450 -12.49 8.12 5.86
CA ALA A 450 -12.58 6.66 5.96
C ALA A 450 -11.50 6.05 6.88
N ARG A 451 -10.28 6.61 6.88
CA ARG A 451 -9.15 6.11 7.67
C ARG A 451 -9.11 6.66 9.09
N ASN A 452 -9.62 7.88 9.31
CA ASN A 452 -9.36 8.62 10.56
C ASN A 452 -10.63 8.96 11.37
N ASN A 453 -11.83 8.63 10.91
CA ASN A 453 -13.06 8.94 11.66
C ASN A 453 -13.01 8.35 13.08
N GLY A 454 -13.36 9.16 14.07
CA GLY A 454 -13.28 8.83 15.49
C GLY A 454 -11.88 8.99 16.11
N THR A 455 -10.93 9.62 15.40
CA THR A 455 -9.56 9.87 15.88
C THR A 455 -9.21 11.35 15.80
N SER A 456 -8.05 11.72 16.36
CA SER A 456 -7.47 13.06 16.26
C SER A 456 -6.18 13.00 15.44
N GLN A 457 -5.99 13.91 14.49
CA GLN A 457 -4.86 13.93 13.54
C GLN A 457 -4.22 15.32 13.41
N THR A 458 -3.03 15.39 12.82
CA THR A 458 -2.36 16.66 12.53
C THR A 458 -2.23 16.91 11.03
N THR A 459 -1.72 18.10 10.68
CA THR A 459 -1.34 18.45 9.31
C THR A 459 -0.34 17.45 8.71
N VAL A 460 0.51 16.82 9.51
CA VAL A 460 1.49 15.83 9.03
C VAL A 460 0.80 14.62 8.43
N GLU A 461 -0.21 14.06 9.10
CA GLU A 461 -0.94 12.90 8.58
C GLU A 461 -1.80 13.27 7.36
N PHE A 462 -2.36 14.49 7.32
CA PHE A 462 -3.13 14.95 6.16
C PHE A 462 -2.23 15.10 4.92
N GLN A 463 -1.05 15.69 5.09
CA GLN A 463 -0.05 15.79 4.03
C GLN A 463 0.40 14.40 3.56
N ALA A 464 0.77 13.51 4.48
CA ALA A 464 1.23 12.17 4.14
C ALA A 464 0.21 11.38 3.31
N LEU A 465 -1.09 11.51 3.63
CA LEU A 465 -2.15 10.88 2.83
C LEU A 465 -2.25 11.51 1.42
N ALA A 466 -2.15 12.83 1.31
CA ALA A 466 -2.18 13.50 0.01
C ALA A 466 -0.98 13.09 -0.87
N GLU A 467 0.20 12.90 -0.28
CA GLU A 467 1.41 12.40 -0.97
C GLU A 467 1.27 10.92 -1.37
N GLU A 468 0.73 10.07 -0.48
CA GLU A 468 0.44 8.66 -0.78
C GLU A 468 -0.46 8.53 -2.01
N LEU A 469 -1.57 9.28 -2.05
CA LEU A 469 -2.57 9.17 -3.11
C LEU A 469 -2.12 9.78 -4.43
N SER A 470 -1.29 10.83 -4.38
CA SER A 470 -0.82 11.53 -5.58
C SER A 470 0.47 10.97 -6.16
N GLY A 471 1.28 10.29 -5.33
CA GLY A 471 2.65 9.92 -5.67
C GLY A 471 3.58 11.12 -5.89
N LYS A 472 3.21 12.30 -5.36
CA LYS A 472 3.95 13.56 -5.47
C LYS A 472 4.47 14.00 -4.10
N ASP A 473 5.62 14.66 -4.11
CA ASP A 473 6.13 15.41 -2.96
C ASP A 473 5.34 16.72 -2.83
N LEU A 474 4.69 16.91 -1.67
CA LEU A 474 3.87 18.07 -1.38
C LEU A 474 4.50 18.97 -0.31
N ASP A 475 5.71 18.68 0.17
CA ASP A 475 6.43 19.52 1.12
C ASP A 475 6.45 20.99 0.66
N PRO A 476 6.83 21.33 -0.60
CA PRO A 476 6.85 22.73 -1.03
C PRO A 476 5.47 23.41 -0.98
N PHE A 477 4.41 22.65 -1.22
CA PHE A 477 3.03 23.13 -1.15
C PHE A 477 2.65 23.47 0.29
N PHE A 478 2.78 22.51 1.22
CA PHE A 478 2.40 22.69 2.62
C PHE A 478 3.28 23.72 3.32
N GLN A 479 4.58 23.78 3.01
CA GLN A 479 5.45 24.83 3.51
C GLN A 479 4.95 26.21 3.09
N SER A 480 4.60 26.41 1.81
CA SER A 480 4.14 27.71 1.32
C SER A 480 2.76 28.11 1.84
N TRP A 481 1.80 27.18 1.83
CA TRP A 481 0.41 27.48 2.15
C TRP A 481 0.10 27.45 3.64
N ILE A 482 0.75 26.55 4.40
CA ILE A 482 0.36 26.24 5.79
C ILE A 482 1.40 26.70 6.81
N TYR A 483 2.69 26.47 6.58
CA TYR A 483 3.71 26.69 7.62
C TYR A 483 4.45 28.04 7.51
N ASN A 484 4.56 28.63 6.31
CA ASN A 484 5.28 29.89 6.12
C ASN A 484 4.38 31.11 6.14
N ALA A 485 4.89 32.21 6.71
CA ALA A 485 4.35 33.54 6.49
C ALA A 485 4.64 34.03 5.05
N GLY A 486 3.86 35.00 4.58
CA GLY A 486 3.93 35.55 3.24
C GLY A 486 2.83 35.03 2.32
N LYS A 487 2.56 35.78 1.25
CA LYS A 487 1.56 35.40 0.24
C LYS A 487 2.09 34.24 -0.60
N PRO A 488 1.48 33.04 -0.57
CA PRO A 488 1.91 31.92 -1.38
C PRO A 488 1.67 32.20 -2.87
N ALA A 489 2.47 31.60 -3.73
CA ALA A 489 2.18 31.58 -5.16
C ALA A 489 0.90 30.78 -5.42
N TRP A 490 0.05 31.28 -6.33
CA TRP A 490 -1.14 30.55 -6.74
C TRP A 490 -0.77 29.34 -7.61
N SER A 491 -1.50 28.24 -7.48
CA SER A 491 -1.29 27.04 -8.29
C SER A 491 -1.54 27.30 -9.78
N SER A 492 -0.70 26.72 -10.63
CA SER A 492 -0.72 26.92 -12.09
C SER A 492 -1.05 25.62 -12.82
N PRO A 493 -2.29 25.09 -12.73
CA PRO A 493 -2.63 23.82 -13.36
C PRO A 493 -2.57 23.90 -14.89
N TRP A 494 -2.14 22.81 -15.52
CA TRP A 494 -2.04 22.68 -16.97
C TRP A 494 -2.32 21.27 -17.46
N THR A 495 -2.67 21.16 -18.74
CA THR A 495 -2.96 19.88 -19.39
C THR A 495 -1.83 19.51 -20.33
N LEU A 496 -1.30 18.31 -20.16
CA LEU A 496 -0.31 17.69 -21.04
C LEU A 496 -1.03 16.84 -22.10
N SER A 497 -0.55 16.92 -23.35
CA SER A 497 -0.87 15.98 -24.40
C SER A 497 0.37 15.54 -25.19
N LEU A 498 0.31 14.34 -25.73
CA LEU A 498 1.24 13.69 -26.62
C LEU A 498 0.45 13.14 -27.81
N THR A 499 0.81 13.58 -29.00
CA THR A 499 0.27 13.09 -30.28
C THR A 499 1.41 12.68 -31.19
N SER A 500 1.09 12.03 -32.32
CA SER A 500 2.07 11.64 -33.31
C SER A 500 1.59 11.84 -34.75
N THR A 501 2.55 11.98 -35.65
CA THR A 501 2.37 11.93 -37.11
C THR A 501 3.32 10.89 -37.71
N PRO A 502 2.83 9.83 -38.38
CA PRO A 502 1.41 9.45 -38.51
C PRO A 502 0.73 9.25 -37.14
N ALA A 503 -0.60 9.32 -37.10
CA ALA A 503 -1.34 9.04 -35.86
C ALA A 503 -1.13 7.60 -35.40
N SER A 504 -1.32 7.35 -34.10
CA SER A 504 -1.21 6.02 -33.47
C SER A 504 -1.81 4.92 -34.34
N GLY A 505 -1.04 3.85 -34.55
CA GLY A 505 -1.40 2.75 -35.46
C GLY A 505 -0.25 2.23 -36.31
N ALA A 506 -0.60 1.65 -37.45
CA ALA A 506 0.36 0.95 -38.32
C ALA A 506 1.30 1.91 -39.05
N VAL A 507 2.60 1.62 -39.00
CA VAL A 507 3.69 2.34 -39.68
C VAL A 507 4.64 1.34 -40.34
N ALA A 508 5.39 1.75 -41.36
CA ALA A 508 6.34 0.87 -42.03
C ALA A 508 7.73 0.92 -41.37
N PRO A 509 8.49 -0.18 -41.35
CA PRO A 509 9.91 -0.15 -41.02
C PRO A 509 10.65 0.91 -41.88
N GLY A 510 11.53 1.68 -41.25
CA GLY A 510 12.24 2.79 -41.90
C GLY A 510 11.51 4.14 -41.88
N ASP A 511 10.22 4.16 -41.54
CA ASP A 511 9.46 5.41 -41.40
C ASP A 511 10.00 6.28 -40.26
N THR A 512 9.74 7.58 -40.35
CA THR A 512 9.96 8.52 -39.26
C THR A 512 8.62 8.85 -38.62
N ILE A 513 8.53 8.73 -37.30
CA ILE A 513 7.38 9.17 -36.51
C ILE A 513 7.76 10.49 -35.85
N GLU A 514 6.98 11.53 -36.07
CA GLU A 514 7.07 12.78 -35.32
C GLU A 514 6.12 12.72 -34.12
N TYR A 515 6.64 12.92 -32.91
CA TYR A 515 5.86 13.05 -31.69
C TYR A 515 5.77 14.53 -31.32
N GLN A 516 4.56 15.01 -31.02
CA GLN A 516 4.30 16.38 -30.59
C GLN A 516 3.76 16.38 -29.16
N LEU A 517 4.37 17.18 -28.31
CA LEU A 517 3.93 17.46 -26.95
C LEU A 517 3.26 18.83 -26.91
N SER A 518 2.16 18.95 -26.18
CA SER A 518 1.53 20.23 -25.88
C SER A 518 1.26 20.38 -24.38
N ALA A 519 1.45 21.59 -23.87
CA ALA A 519 1.14 21.99 -22.51
C ALA A 519 0.21 23.20 -22.56
N THR A 520 -1.05 23.00 -22.22
CA THR A 520 -2.07 24.05 -22.23
C THR A 520 -2.32 24.55 -20.81
N ASN A 521 -2.14 25.85 -20.58
CA ASN A 521 -2.41 26.47 -19.29
C ASN A 521 -3.92 26.51 -19.03
N THR A 522 -4.35 25.83 -17.96
CA THR A 522 -5.76 25.77 -17.53
C THR A 522 -6.04 26.61 -16.28
N GLY A 523 -4.99 27.21 -15.71
CA GLY A 523 -5.02 27.97 -14.48
C GLY A 523 -5.34 29.45 -14.65
N LYS A 524 -5.18 30.17 -13.54
CA LYS A 524 -5.44 31.62 -13.44
C LYS A 524 -4.17 32.47 -13.48
N VAL A 525 -3.00 31.83 -13.38
CA VAL A 525 -1.68 32.45 -13.46
C VAL A 525 -0.84 31.76 -14.54
N PRO A 526 0.22 32.39 -15.06
CA PRO A 526 1.14 31.73 -15.98
C PRO A 526 1.71 30.43 -15.39
N VAL A 527 1.89 29.41 -16.23
CA VAL A 527 2.67 28.21 -15.88
C VAL A 527 4.13 28.59 -15.96
N THR A 528 4.87 28.39 -14.88
CA THR A 528 6.32 28.58 -14.81
C THR A 528 6.96 27.33 -14.24
N GLY A 529 8.12 26.95 -14.78
CA GLY A 529 8.88 25.78 -14.32
C GLY A 529 8.17 24.43 -14.51
N GLY A 530 7.22 24.32 -15.44
CA GLY A 530 6.54 23.06 -15.74
C GLY A 530 7.51 22.02 -16.31
N VAL A 531 7.35 20.76 -15.96
CA VAL A 531 8.20 19.67 -16.47
C VAL A 531 7.34 18.46 -16.83
N ALA A 532 7.59 17.88 -18.02
CA ALA A 532 7.05 16.59 -18.42
C ALA A 532 8.19 15.60 -18.71
N THR A 533 7.96 14.32 -18.47
CA THR A 533 8.87 13.23 -18.83
C THR A 533 8.18 12.29 -19.81
N ILE A 534 8.89 11.86 -20.83
CA ILE A 534 8.42 10.96 -21.88
C ILE A 534 9.22 9.67 -21.79
N ASP A 535 8.53 8.55 -21.62
CA ASP A 535 9.08 7.21 -21.63
C ASP A 535 9.22 6.71 -23.07
N LEU A 536 10.46 6.52 -23.50
CA LEU A 536 10.85 5.99 -24.81
C LEU A 536 11.28 4.53 -24.73
N SER A 537 11.12 3.86 -23.58
CA SER A 537 11.58 2.48 -23.41
C SER A 537 10.92 1.50 -24.37
N GLY A 538 9.66 1.77 -24.76
CA GLY A 538 8.93 1.02 -25.78
C GLY A 538 9.54 1.09 -27.19
N LEU A 539 10.38 2.08 -27.48
CA LEU A 539 11.09 2.17 -28.76
C LEU A 539 12.27 1.18 -28.85
N GLY A 540 12.94 0.91 -27.73
CA GLY A 540 14.06 -0.03 -27.64
C GLY A 540 15.12 0.17 -28.74
N SER A 541 15.54 -0.93 -29.38
CA SER A 541 16.44 -0.89 -30.56
C SER A 541 15.69 -0.76 -31.89
N ALA A 542 14.35 -0.65 -31.86
CA ALA A 542 13.52 -0.61 -33.06
C ALA A 542 13.42 0.81 -33.64
N ALA A 543 13.71 1.84 -32.86
CA ALA A 543 13.78 3.22 -33.32
C ALA A 543 14.93 3.99 -32.67
N THR A 544 15.41 5.03 -33.33
CA THR A 544 16.43 5.95 -32.81
C THR A 544 15.89 7.36 -32.77
N VAL A 545 16.06 8.04 -31.64
CA VAL A 545 15.86 9.49 -31.50
C VAL A 545 17.21 10.18 -31.65
N ASP A 546 17.32 11.11 -32.60
CA ASP A 546 18.55 11.87 -32.80
C ASP A 546 18.65 13.00 -31.78
N ALA A 547 19.48 12.79 -30.76
CA ALA A 547 19.72 13.75 -29.69
C ALA A 547 20.23 15.11 -30.20
N SER A 548 20.91 15.15 -31.35
CA SER A 548 21.43 16.40 -31.92
C SER A 548 20.35 17.25 -32.62
N SER A 549 19.20 16.64 -32.91
CA SER A 549 18.04 17.29 -33.53
C SER A 549 17.02 17.80 -32.52
N LEU A 550 17.21 17.52 -31.23
CA LEU A 550 16.27 17.90 -30.19
C LEU A 550 16.25 19.42 -29.96
N PRO A 551 15.06 20.04 -29.85
CA PRO A 551 14.91 21.39 -29.33
C PRO A 551 15.59 21.59 -27.98
N ALA A 552 16.00 22.82 -27.67
CA ALA A 552 16.79 23.14 -26.48
C ALA A 552 16.05 22.82 -25.16
N GLU A 553 14.71 22.83 -25.19
CA GLU A 553 13.84 22.50 -24.07
C GLU A 553 13.67 20.99 -23.83
N LEU A 554 14.18 20.14 -24.72
CA LEU A 554 14.13 18.69 -24.62
C LEU A 554 15.51 18.10 -24.31
N THR A 555 15.60 17.31 -23.23
CA THR A 555 16.85 16.65 -22.81
C THR A 555 16.67 15.14 -22.79
N LEU A 556 17.48 14.41 -23.55
CA LEU A 556 17.47 12.94 -23.59
C LEU A 556 18.43 12.37 -22.54
N ASN A 557 17.93 11.49 -21.66
CA ASN A 557 18.72 10.75 -20.69
C ASN A 557 18.35 9.25 -20.74
N GLY A 558 19.20 8.46 -21.41
CA GLY A 558 18.93 7.04 -21.65
C GLY A 558 17.68 6.84 -22.51
N LEU A 559 16.64 6.24 -21.94
CA LEU A 559 15.35 5.97 -22.59
C LEU A 559 14.23 6.93 -22.10
N ALA A 560 14.60 8.03 -21.44
CA ALA A 560 13.65 9.05 -21.00
C ALA A 560 14.00 10.39 -21.64
N LEU A 561 12.98 11.12 -22.08
CA LEU A 561 13.10 12.49 -22.58
C LEU A 561 12.42 13.43 -21.58
N THR A 562 13.11 14.48 -21.15
CA THR A 562 12.54 15.49 -20.25
C THR A 562 12.26 16.76 -21.03
N TRP A 563 11.04 17.28 -20.91
CA TRP A 563 10.62 18.56 -21.46
C TRP A 563 10.51 19.60 -20.36
N ALA A 564 11.33 20.64 -20.44
CA ALA A 564 11.16 21.86 -19.65
C ALA A 564 10.13 22.75 -20.35
N VAL A 565 8.90 22.78 -19.82
CA VAL A 565 7.79 23.54 -20.41
C VAL A 565 8.11 25.04 -20.30
N PRO A 566 8.15 25.78 -21.43
CA PRO A 566 8.36 27.22 -21.41
C PRO A 566 7.28 27.94 -20.61
N ASP A 567 7.60 29.12 -20.09
CA ASP A 567 6.63 29.97 -19.41
C ASP A 567 5.41 30.20 -20.31
N THR A 568 4.25 29.75 -19.85
CA THR A 568 3.03 29.71 -20.67
C THR A 568 1.98 30.62 -20.05
N ALA A 569 1.63 31.67 -20.77
CA ALA A 569 0.60 32.63 -20.35
C ALA A 569 -0.76 31.96 -20.11
N VAL A 570 -1.65 32.63 -19.37
CA VAL A 570 -3.02 32.16 -19.12
C VAL A 570 -3.74 31.89 -20.44
N ALA A 571 -4.39 30.73 -20.56
CA ALA A 571 -5.00 30.23 -21.79
C ALA A 571 -4.04 30.01 -22.97
N GLY A 572 -2.72 30.13 -22.74
CA GLY A 572 -1.69 29.81 -23.73
C GLY A 572 -1.43 28.31 -23.85
N THR A 573 -0.80 27.91 -24.95
CA THR A 573 -0.31 26.55 -25.16
C THR A 573 1.14 26.60 -25.62
N ALA A 574 2.03 25.88 -24.93
CA ALA A 574 3.38 25.62 -25.40
C ALA A 574 3.42 24.27 -26.12
N THR A 575 4.21 24.16 -27.17
CA THR A 575 4.36 22.93 -27.96
C THR A 575 5.83 22.66 -28.25
N THR A 576 6.22 21.39 -28.28
CA THR A 576 7.53 20.95 -28.79
C THR A 576 7.37 19.64 -29.53
N SER A 577 8.31 19.27 -30.40
CA SER A 577 8.29 17.99 -31.10
C SER A 577 9.67 17.34 -31.15
N PHE A 578 9.65 16.02 -31.29
CA PHE A 578 10.84 15.22 -31.57
C PHE A 578 10.49 14.11 -32.55
N THR A 579 11.49 13.57 -33.24
CA THR A 579 11.29 12.48 -34.19
C THR A 579 11.98 11.21 -33.73
N ALA A 580 11.35 10.07 -33.99
CA ALA A 580 11.98 8.77 -33.87
C ALA A 580 12.02 8.12 -35.27
N LYS A 581 13.21 7.79 -35.73
CA LYS A 581 13.40 7.07 -36.98
C LYS A 581 13.38 5.57 -36.72
N LEU A 582 12.45 4.86 -37.35
CA LEU A 582 12.36 3.42 -37.24
C LEU A 582 13.53 2.76 -37.98
N SER A 583 14.04 1.67 -37.40
CA SER A 583 14.97 0.79 -38.08
C SER A 583 14.28 0.15 -39.29
N ASN A 584 15.00 0.02 -40.40
CA ASN A 584 14.52 -0.76 -41.56
C ASN A 584 14.23 -2.23 -41.21
N ARG A 585 14.71 -2.70 -40.05
CA ARG A 585 14.51 -4.06 -39.53
C ARG A 585 13.42 -4.15 -38.46
N ALA A 586 12.74 -3.05 -38.13
CA ALA A 586 11.68 -3.02 -37.12
C ALA A 586 10.39 -3.66 -37.63
N HIS A 587 10.36 -4.98 -37.83
CA HIS A 587 9.18 -5.71 -38.30
C HIS A 587 8.41 -6.36 -37.16
N GLY A 588 7.08 -6.31 -37.18
CA GLY A 588 6.23 -6.98 -36.19
C GLY A 588 6.41 -6.50 -34.75
N VAL A 589 6.83 -5.25 -34.55
CA VAL A 589 7.07 -4.67 -33.21
C VAL A 589 5.96 -3.70 -32.82
N THR A 590 5.73 -3.55 -31.51
CA THR A 590 4.89 -2.51 -30.91
C THR A 590 5.79 -1.48 -30.25
N LEU A 591 5.44 -0.20 -30.41
CA LEU A 591 6.25 0.96 -30.06
C LEU A 591 5.41 1.91 -29.19
N PRO A 592 5.19 1.59 -27.91
CA PRO A 592 4.49 2.50 -27.00
C PRO A 592 5.40 3.65 -26.57
N VAL A 593 4.86 4.86 -26.59
CA VAL A 593 5.48 6.07 -26.05
C VAL A 593 4.46 6.76 -25.16
N SER A 594 4.85 7.08 -23.92
CA SER A 594 3.96 7.74 -22.97
C SER A 594 4.62 8.95 -22.32
N ALA A 595 3.85 9.98 -22.01
CA ALA A 595 4.30 11.17 -21.31
C ALA A 595 3.58 11.33 -19.95
N VAL A 596 4.29 11.86 -18.96
CA VAL A 596 3.78 12.13 -17.62
C VAL A 596 4.25 13.50 -17.13
N GLY A 597 3.37 14.23 -16.44
CA GLY A 597 3.75 15.47 -15.76
C GLY A 597 4.61 15.18 -14.53
N ALA A 598 5.76 15.84 -14.42
CA ALA A 598 6.65 15.71 -13.27
C ALA A 598 6.27 16.69 -12.15
N THR A 599 5.82 17.91 -12.50
CA THR A 599 5.40 18.95 -11.54
C THR A 599 3.98 18.75 -11.01
N LEU A 600 3.59 19.55 -10.02
CA LEU A 600 2.21 19.62 -9.52
C LEU A 600 1.27 20.26 -10.56
N GLY A 601 -0.02 19.95 -10.44
CA GLY A 601 -1.10 20.54 -11.23
C GLY A 601 -1.19 20.11 -12.68
N VAL A 602 -0.51 19.03 -13.05
CA VAL A 602 -0.58 18.48 -14.42
C VAL A 602 -1.71 17.48 -14.53
N THR A 603 -2.62 17.72 -15.47
CA THR A 603 -3.58 16.71 -15.94
C THR A 603 -3.12 16.17 -17.29
N CYS A 604 -3.48 14.93 -17.60
CA CYS A 604 -3.20 14.32 -18.89
C CYS A 604 -4.50 14.13 -19.67
N ASP A 605 -4.56 14.65 -20.89
CA ASP A 605 -5.70 14.45 -21.80
C ASP A 605 -5.47 13.22 -22.70
N SER A 606 -4.36 13.23 -23.44
CA SER A 606 -3.87 12.08 -24.21
C SER A 606 -2.36 12.06 -24.10
N CYS A 607 -1.77 11.20 -23.27
CA CYS A 607 -0.32 11.14 -23.08
C CYS A 607 0.27 9.77 -23.43
N SER A 608 -0.38 9.03 -24.33
CA SER A 608 0.09 7.73 -24.77
C SER A 608 -0.17 7.60 -26.27
N VAL A 609 0.85 7.19 -26.99
CA VAL A 609 0.80 6.87 -28.41
C VAL A 609 1.37 5.48 -28.59
N GLU A 610 0.69 4.65 -29.38
CA GLU A 610 1.20 3.33 -29.74
C GLU A 610 1.28 3.18 -31.27
N HIS A 611 2.43 2.71 -31.74
CA HIS A 611 2.60 2.33 -33.14
C HIS A 611 2.93 0.85 -33.26
N THR A 612 2.57 0.25 -34.40
CA THR A 612 2.91 -1.12 -34.74
C THR A 612 3.49 -1.21 -36.14
N THR A 613 4.44 -2.11 -36.37
CA THR A 613 4.92 -2.39 -37.72
C THR A 613 4.43 -3.74 -38.24
N PRO A 614 4.18 -3.90 -39.55
CA PRO A 614 3.83 -5.19 -40.12
C PRO A 614 4.89 -6.25 -39.85
N ALA A 615 4.46 -7.45 -39.43
CA ALA A 615 5.34 -8.61 -39.36
C ALA A 615 5.66 -9.10 -40.77
N LEU A 616 6.91 -9.55 -41.00
CA LEU A 616 7.24 -10.23 -42.25
C LEU A 616 6.56 -11.61 -42.30
N PRO A 617 6.09 -12.05 -43.48
CA PRO A 617 5.55 -13.38 -43.65
C PRO A 617 6.62 -14.43 -43.34
N ALA A 618 6.19 -15.65 -43.02
CA ALA A 618 7.13 -16.76 -42.86
C ALA A 618 7.87 -17.02 -44.18
N VAL A 619 9.18 -17.22 -44.10
CA VAL A 619 10.00 -17.55 -45.28
C VAL A 619 9.52 -18.89 -45.87
N THR A 620 9.20 -18.87 -47.16
CA THR A 620 8.78 -20.04 -47.93
C THR A 620 9.82 -20.43 -48.97
N GLU A 621 9.69 -21.62 -49.57
CA GLU A 621 10.63 -22.06 -50.60
C GLU A 621 10.58 -21.18 -51.86
N ALA A 622 9.41 -20.57 -52.14
CA ALA A 622 9.20 -19.66 -53.25
C ALA A 622 10.03 -18.37 -53.12
N ASP A 623 10.32 -17.94 -51.89
CA ASP A 623 11.13 -16.74 -51.62
C ASP A 623 12.62 -16.97 -51.93
N LEU A 624 13.04 -18.23 -52.07
CA LEU A 624 14.44 -18.63 -52.30
C LEU A 624 14.82 -18.55 -53.78
N THR A 625 14.79 -17.34 -54.31
CA THR A 625 15.19 -16.99 -55.68
C THR A 625 16.70 -16.66 -55.75
N ASP A 626 17.30 -16.71 -56.94
CA ASP A 626 18.73 -16.35 -57.08
C ASP A 626 19.03 -14.90 -56.65
N ALA A 627 18.07 -13.99 -56.80
CA ALA A 627 18.18 -12.61 -56.32
C ALA A 627 18.24 -12.50 -54.78
N ALA A 628 17.56 -13.40 -54.06
CA ALA A 628 17.49 -13.43 -52.60
C ALA A 628 18.58 -14.32 -51.95
N ARG A 629 19.60 -14.74 -52.71
CA ARG A 629 20.62 -15.70 -52.25
C ARG A 629 21.42 -15.19 -51.03
N GLY A 630 21.56 -13.87 -50.85
CA GLY A 630 22.06 -13.26 -49.62
C GLY A 630 23.50 -13.61 -49.23
N GLY A 631 24.28 -14.24 -50.12
CA GLY A 631 25.73 -14.41 -49.97
C GLY A 631 26.18 -15.35 -48.84
N ILE A 632 25.29 -16.13 -48.22
CA ILE A 632 25.68 -17.11 -47.21
C ILE A 632 26.45 -18.28 -47.84
N SER A 633 27.38 -18.87 -47.09
CA SER A 633 28.18 -20.04 -47.52
C SER A 633 28.05 -21.18 -46.51
N MET A 634 27.92 -22.41 -46.99
CA MET A 634 27.83 -23.61 -46.15
C MET A 634 28.38 -24.84 -46.90
N PRO A 635 28.70 -25.95 -46.20
CA PRO A 635 29.11 -27.19 -46.85
C PRO A 635 28.12 -27.71 -47.90
N SER A 636 28.63 -28.17 -49.04
CA SER A 636 27.81 -28.73 -50.13
C SER A 636 27.22 -30.11 -49.82
N LYS A 637 27.74 -30.81 -48.80
CA LYS A 637 27.20 -32.06 -48.25
C LYS A 637 27.24 -32.02 -46.73
N VAL A 638 26.23 -32.55 -46.07
CA VAL A 638 26.13 -32.65 -44.61
C VAL A 638 25.41 -33.92 -44.18
N LYS A 639 25.89 -34.63 -43.16
CA LYS A 639 25.21 -35.84 -42.67
C LYS A 639 24.01 -35.49 -41.79
N GLN A 640 22.99 -36.34 -41.81
CA GLN A 640 21.93 -36.33 -40.78
C GLN A 640 22.56 -36.32 -39.37
N GLY A 641 22.10 -35.44 -38.50
CA GLY A 641 22.62 -35.28 -37.13
C GLY A 641 23.98 -34.57 -37.04
N GLU A 642 24.58 -34.14 -38.15
CA GLU A 642 25.82 -33.36 -38.19
C GLU A 642 25.57 -31.86 -37.99
N THR A 643 26.61 -31.16 -37.55
CA THR A 643 26.57 -29.72 -37.37
C THR A 643 26.76 -29.03 -38.72
N LEU A 644 25.80 -28.21 -39.11
CA LEU A 644 25.85 -27.34 -40.29
C LEU A 644 26.39 -25.97 -39.87
N THR A 645 27.58 -25.63 -40.37
CA THR A 645 28.18 -24.32 -40.19
C THR A 645 27.88 -23.44 -41.40
N ILE A 646 27.21 -22.32 -41.16
CA ILE A 646 26.81 -21.34 -42.17
C ILE A 646 27.60 -20.05 -41.92
N THR A 647 28.37 -19.61 -42.90
CA THR A 647 29.09 -18.33 -42.88
C THR A 647 28.23 -17.25 -43.53
N LEU A 648 28.01 -16.15 -42.81
CA LEU A 648 27.29 -14.97 -43.27
C LEU A 648 28.25 -14.00 -44.01
N PRO A 649 27.74 -13.20 -44.97
CA PRO A 649 28.58 -12.31 -45.77
C PRO A 649 29.20 -11.15 -44.96
N THR A 650 28.54 -10.73 -43.87
CA THR A 650 28.92 -9.59 -43.03
C THR A 650 28.97 -9.95 -41.54
N ALA A 651 29.69 -9.14 -40.75
CA ALA A 651 29.75 -9.23 -39.29
C ALA A 651 28.60 -8.49 -38.61
N ASP A 652 27.75 -7.78 -39.37
CA ASP A 652 26.66 -6.98 -38.80
C ASP A 652 25.63 -7.82 -38.02
N TYR A 653 25.58 -9.13 -38.27
CA TYR A 653 24.72 -10.08 -37.55
C TYR A 653 25.39 -10.68 -36.31
N ASP A 654 26.65 -10.39 -36.01
CA ASP A 654 27.35 -10.97 -34.85
C ASP A 654 26.65 -10.60 -33.54
N GLY A 655 26.33 -11.61 -32.72
CA GLY A 655 25.52 -11.48 -31.51
C GLY A 655 24.00 -11.58 -31.72
N GLU A 656 23.50 -11.46 -32.96
CA GLU A 656 22.09 -11.68 -33.26
C GLU A 656 21.75 -13.17 -33.30
N THR A 657 20.54 -13.53 -32.86
CA THR A 657 20.04 -14.91 -32.95
C THR A 657 19.29 -15.11 -34.27
N LEU A 658 19.84 -15.94 -35.15
CA LEU A 658 19.24 -16.28 -36.44
C LEU A 658 18.76 -17.73 -36.47
N THR A 659 17.77 -18.00 -37.30
CA THR A 659 17.12 -19.30 -37.47
C THR A 659 17.43 -19.86 -38.85
N GLY A 660 17.80 -21.14 -38.92
CA GLY A 660 17.92 -21.83 -40.19
C GLY A 660 16.66 -22.64 -40.52
N LEU A 661 16.25 -22.61 -41.78
CA LEU A 661 15.12 -23.38 -42.32
C LEU A 661 15.60 -24.28 -43.46
N LEU A 662 15.30 -25.57 -43.39
CA LEU A 662 15.56 -26.56 -44.45
C LEU A 662 14.26 -26.80 -45.24
N PHE A 663 14.30 -26.59 -46.57
CA PHE A 663 13.12 -26.73 -47.43
C PHE A 663 13.06 -28.11 -48.07
N SER A 664 12.39 -29.02 -47.36
CA SER A 664 12.07 -30.40 -47.78
C SER A 664 10.61 -30.77 -47.46
N ALA A 665 9.76 -29.75 -47.29
CA ALA A 665 8.89 -29.47 -46.13
C ALA A 665 9.63 -28.51 -45.17
N PRO A 666 9.16 -27.25 -44.98
CA PRO A 666 9.88 -26.24 -44.23
C PRO A 666 10.09 -26.71 -42.79
N ARG A 667 11.36 -26.98 -42.46
CA ARG A 667 11.76 -27.51 -41.17
C ARG A 667 12.81 -26.62 -40.54
N VAL A 668 12.51 -26.13 -39.34
CA VAL A 668 13.45 -25.35 -38.53
C VAL A 668 14.61 -26.23 -38.09
N LEU A 669 15.83 -25.85 -38.46
CA LEU A 669 17.10 -26.48 -38.04
C LEU A 669 17.53 -26.05 -36.62
N GLY A 670 16.93 -24.97 -36.13
CA GLY A 670 17.20 -24.34 -34.84
C GLY A 670 17.58 -22.86 -35.00
N SER A 671 17.73 -22.19 -33.86
CA SER A 671 18.18 -20.80 -33.79
C SER A 671 19.44 -20.71 -32.94
N ALA A 672 20.41 -19.91 -33.37
CA ALA A 672 21.66 -19.71 -32.64
C ALA A 672 22.18 -18.29 -32.83
N ALA A 673 22.92 -17.79 -31.83
CA ALA A 673 23.62 -16.52 -31.94
C ALA A 673 24.78 -16.65 -32.93
N VAL A 674 24.90 -15.68 -33.84
CA VAL A 674 26.02 -15.61 -34.78
C VAL A 674 27.29 -15.21 -34.02
N GLN A 675 28.39 -15.89 -34.30
CA GLN A 675 29.70 -15.57 -33.73
C GLN A 675 30.75 -15.52 -34.83
N ASN A 676 31.43 -14.39 -34.99
CA ASN A 676 32.46 -14.17 -36.01
C ASN A 676 31.95 -14.57 -37.42
N LYS A 677 30.82 -13.98 -37.83
CA LYS A 677 30.08 -14.26 -39.07
C LYS A 677 29.57 -15.69 -39.21
N THR A 678 29.57 -16.49 -38.15
CA THR A 678 29.28 -17.92 -38.24
C THR A 678 28.03 -18.28 -37.45
N LEU A 679 27.04 -18.84 -38.15
CA LEU A 679 25.85 -19.46 -37.57
C LEU A 679 26.04 -20.98 -37.58
N THR A 680 25.91 -21.61 -36.41
CA THR A 680 26.11 -23.07 -36.27
C THR A 680 24.80 -23.75 -35.86
N LEU A 681 24.27 -24.58 -36.75
CA LEU A 681 23.00 -25.30 -36.57
C LEU A 681 23.23 -26.81 -36.66
N THR A 682 22.22 -27.62 -36.35
CA THR A 682 22.32 -29.08 -36.47
C THR A 682 21.28 -29.59 -37.46
N VAL A 683 21.71 -30.39 -38.42
CA VAL A 683 20.77 -31.06 -39.34
C VAL A 683 20.05 -32.16 -38.58
N PRO A 684 18.72 -32.21 -38.58
CA PRO A 684 17.99 -33.26 -37.90
C PRO A 684 18.39 -34.66 -38.36
N ALA A 685 18.42 -35.61 -37.43
CA ALA A 685 18.83 -36.99 -37.69
C ALA A 685 17.90 -37.74 -38.67
N ASP A 686 16.70 -37.22 -38.88
CA ASP A 686 15.63 -37.72 -39.73
C ASP A 686 15.33 -36.77 -40.92
N ALA A 687 16.21 -35.80 -41.21
CA ALA A 687 16.06 -34.93 -42.38
C ALA A 687 16.04 -35.77 -43.67
N ALA A 688 15.15 -35.45 -44.62
CA ALA A 688 15.06 -36.18 -45.89
C ALA A 688 16.43 -36.20 -46.60
N LEU A 689 16.80 -37.31 -47.22
CA LEU A 689 18.06 -37.42 -47.97
C LEU A 689 17.94 -36.70 -49.32
N GLY A 690 19.06 -36.21 -49.83
CA GLY A 690 19.13 -35.54 -51.14
C GLY A 690 19.42 -34.04 -51.05
N SER A 691 19.23 -33.33 -52.16
CA SER A 691 19.53 -31.90 -52.27
C SER A 691 18.41 -31.04 -51.68
N HIS A 692 18.76 -30.08 -50.83
CA HIS A 692 17.82 -29.18 -50.17
C HIS A 692 18.31 -27.74 -50.20
N LYS A 693 17.37 -26.79 -50.18
CA LYS A 693 17.66 -25.38 -49.89
C LYS A 693 17.65 -25.15 -48.37
N VAL A 694 18.64 -24.43 -47.87
CA VAL A 694 18.71 -23.94 -46.49
C VAL A 694 18.66 -22.42 -46.52
N ALA A 695 17.62 -21.85 -45.92
CA ALA A 695 17.53 -20.41 -45.69
C ALA A 695 17.96 -20.07 -44.26
N VAL A 696 18.51 -18.88 -44.08
CA VAL A 696 18.75 -18.27 -42.77
C VAL A 696 17.91 -17.02 -42.67
N HIS A 697 17.13 -16.90 -41.60
CA HIS A 697 16.32 -15.72 -41.35
C HIS A 697 16.42 -15.24 -39.90
N SER A 698 16.09 -13.97 -39.66
CA SER A 698 16.03 -13.40 -38.31
C SER A 698 14.79 -13.87 -37.53
N ALA A 699 14.74 -13.55 -36.24
CA ALA A 699 13.55 -13.77 -35.40
C ALA A 699 12.29 -13.03 -35.92
N LEU A 700 12.49 -12.00 -36.74
CA LEU A 700 11.42 -11.21 -37.36
C LEU A 700 11.10 -11.68 -38.79
N ASN A 701 11.55 -12.87 -39.18
CA ASN A 701 11.41 -13.48 -40.51
C ASN A 701 12.15 -12.75 -41.66
N GLU A 702 13.09 -11.86 -41.38
CA GLU A 702 13.95 -11.26 -42.41
C GLU A 702 14.85 -12.33 -43.02
N LEU A 703 14.73 -12.61 -44.32
CA LEU A 703 15.59 -13.56 -45.03
C LEU A 703 17.00 -12.98 -45.22
N ILE A 704 17.97 -13.53 -44.51
CA ILE A 704 19.38 -13.10 -44.56
C ILE A 704 20.09 -13.69 -45.79
N GLY A 705 19.72 -14.92 -46.17
CA GLY A 705 20.20 -15.56 -47.38
C GLY A 705 19.87 -17.04 -47.42
N TRP A 706 20.18 -17.71 -48.53
CA TRP A 706 19.97 -19.14 -48.68
C TRP A 706 21.04 -19.79 -49.56
N ALA A 707 21.31 -21.08 -49.33
CA ALA A 707 22.18 -21.89 -50.18
C ALA A 707 21.65 -23.33 -50.28
N THR A 708 22.28 -24.16 -51.12
CA THR A 708 21.92 -25.58 -51.26
C THR A 708 22.94 -26.48 -50.58
N THR A 709 22.47 -27.59 -50.02
CA THR A 709 23.30 -28.64 -49.45
C THR A 709 22.68 -30.02 -49.69
N GLU A 710 23.50 -31.04 -49.89
CA GLU A 710 23.06 -32.43 -50.01
C GLU A 710 23.09 -33.11 -48.63
N VAL A 711 21.92 -33.52 -48.12
CA VAL A 711 21.79 -34.26 -46.87
C VAL A 711 22.03 -35.76 -47.13
N VAL A 712 23.01 -36.33 -46.45
CA VAL A 712 23.41 -37.75 -46.58
C VAL A 712 23.21 -38.52 -45.26
N PRO A 713 23.09 -39.86 -45.28
CA PRO A 713 22.78 -40.65 -44.08
C PRO A 713 23.81 -40.48 -42.94
N ALA A 714 23.33 -40.52 -41.70
CA ALA A 714 24.17 -40.61 -40.51
C ALA A 714 24.90 -41.96 -40.41
N ASP A 715 26.08 -41.98 -39.80
CA ASP A 715 26.73 -43.23 -39.39
C ASP A 715 25.97 -43.84 -38.20
N VAL A 716 25.50 -45.09 -38.34
CA VAL A 716 24.55 -45.73 -37.41
C VAL A 716 25.21 -46.07 -36.05
N ALA A 717 24.75 -45.44 -34.97
CA ALA A 717 25.02 -45.85 -33.59
C ALA A 717 24.12 -47.03 -33.15
N PRO A 718 24.55 -47.91 -32.22
CA PRO A 718 23.86 -49.18 -31.95
C PRO A 718 22.53 -49.06 -31.20
N LYS A 719 21.53 -49.82 -31.67
CA LYS A 719 20.20 -50.02 -31.06
C LYS A 719 20.23 -50.88 -29.76
N PRO A 720 19.17 -50.80 -28.92
CA PRO A 720 19.06 -51.40 -27.58
C PRO A 720 19.13 -52.93 -27.47
N ASP A 721 18.88 -53.66 -28.55
CA ASP A 721 18.92 -55.13 -28.57
C ASP A 721 20.35 -55.70 -28.32
N LYS A 722 21.34 -54.82 -28.09
CA LYS A 722 22.75 -55.17 -27.89
C LYS A 722 23.20 -55.27 -26.43
N PHE A 723 22.40 -54.83 -25.44
CA PHE A 723 22.75 -55.05 -24.03
C PHE A 723 22.23 -56.41 -23.55
N THR A 724 23.15 -57.35 -23.32
CA THR A 724 22.84 -58.74 -22.95
C THR A 724 22.18 -58.91 -21.59
N ASP A 725 22.26 -57.89 -20.73
CA ASP A 725 21.75 -57.89 -19.35
C ASP A 725 20.49 -57.02 -19.15
N VAL A 726 19.84 -56.58 -20.23
CA VAL A 726 18.58 -55.80 -20.18
C VAL A 726 17.51 -56.46 -21.07
N PRO A 727 16.80 -57.48 -20.58
CA PRO A 727 15.75 -58.12 -21.36
C PRO A 727 14.56 -57.17 -21.59
N LYS A 728 13.76 -57.42 -22.64
CA LYS A 728 12.61 -56.57 -23.03
C LYS A 728 11.56 -56.38 -21.92
N ASN A 729 11.47 -57.32 -20.98
CA ASN A 729 10.57 -57.25 -19.83
C ASN A 729 11.17 -56.52 -18.60
N HIS A 730 12.40 -56.02 -18.69
CA HIS A 730 13.01 -55.24 -17.61
C HIS A 730 12.21 -53.95 -17.39
N LYS A 731 11.93 -53.59 -16.13
CA LYS A 731 11.09 -52.43 -15.77
C LYS A 731 11.56 -51.12 -16.42
N PHE A 732 12.86 -50.97 -16.61
CA PHE A 732 13.49 -49.79 -17.21
C PHE A 732 13.99 -50.03 -18.65
N TYR A 733 13.50 -51.07 -19.35
CA TYR A 733 13.93 -51.39 -20.71
C TYR A 733 13.80 -50.18 -21.65
N GLU A 734 12.64 -49.54 -21.68
CA GLU A 734 12.38 -48.38 -22.55
C GLU A 734 13.32 -47.18 -22.30
N PRO A 735 13.50 -46.69 -21.05
CA PRO A 735 14.48 -45.65 -20.77
C PRO A 735 15.91 -46.01 -21.17
N ILE A 736 16.33 -47.25 -20.91
CA ILE A 736 17.69 -47.72 -21.24
C ILE A 736 17.87 -47.81 -22.76
N ALA A 737 16.84 -48.29 -23.45
CA ALA A 737 16.78 -48.37 -24.89
C ALA A 737 16.88 -46.99 -25.54
N TRP A 738 16.12 -46.02 -25.04
CA TRP A 738 16.22 -44.64 -25.49
C TRP A 738 17.62 -44.05 -25.27
N LEU A 739 18.19 -44.25 -24.08
CA LEU A 739 19.52 -43.75 -23.72
C LEU A 739 20.61 -44.30 -24.66
N ALA A 740 20.48 -45.57 -25.08
CA ALA A 740 21.37 -46.21 -26.03
C ALA A 740 21.16 -45.69 -27.47
N GLY A 741 19.90 -45.61 -27.91
CA GLY A 741 19.53 -45.13 -29.23
C GLY A 741 19.93 -43.67 -29.48
N LYS A 742 19.93 -42.84 -28.43
CA LYS A 742 20.44 -41.46 -28.47
C LYS A 742 21.98 -41.38 -28.38
N GLY A 743 22.67 -42.50 -28.22
CA GLY A 743 24.13 -42.53 -28.05
C GLY A 743 24.62 -41.95 -26.72
N ILE A 744 23.72 -41.72 -25.76
CA ILE A 744 24.06 -41.14 -24.45
C ILE A 744 24.83 -42.17 -23.61
N THR A 745 24.45 -43.44 -23.69
CA THR A 745 25.21 -44.56 -23.12
C THR A 745 25.79 -45.46 -24.21
N THR A 746 26.99 -45.98 -23.96
CA THR A 746 27.65 -46.97 -24.82
C THR A 746 27.71 -48.36 -24.17
N GLY A 747 27.27 -48.49 -22.91
CA GLY A 747 27.45 -49.67 -22.07
C GLY A 747 28.91 -50.06 -21.83
N TYR A 748 29.10 -51.25 -21.27
CA TYR A 748 30.40 -51.86 -20.99
C TYR A 748 30.61 -53.07 -21.89
N ARG A 749 31.63 -52.99 -22.74
CA ARG A 749 32.07 -54.13 -23.54
C ARG A 749 32.68 -55.20 -22.62
N GLN A 750 32.14 -56.40 -22.72
CA GLN A 750 32.62 -57.59 -22.04
C GLN A 750 33.78 -58.22 -22.83
N GLN A 751 34.53 -59.12 -22.19
CA GLN A 751 35.64 -59.82 -22.85
C GLN A 751 35.19 -60.65 -24.07
N ASP A 752 33.96 -61.16 -24.06
CA ASP A 752 33.34 -61.91 -25.16
C ASP A 752 32.80 -61.01 -26.31
N GLY A 753 33.03 -59.69 -26.22
CA GLY A 753 32.59 -58.71 -27.21
C GLY A 753 31.13 -58.27 -27.09
N THR A 754 30.35 -58.87 -26.18
CA THR A 754 28.98 -58.42 -25.87
C THR A 754 28.99 -57.09 -25.11
N LEU A 755 27.88 -56.35 -25.14
CA LEU A 755 27.72 -55.15 -24.32
C LEU A 755 26.79 -55.47 -23.15
N LYS A 756 27.11 -54.91 -21.98
CA LYS A 756 26.24 -54.88 -20.81
C LYS A 756 25.92 -53.45 -20.40
N PHE A 757 24.69 -53.17 -20.00
CA PHE A 757 24.29 -51.88 -19.46
C PHE A 757 24.59 -51.77 -17.96
N MET A 758 24.53 -52.87 -17.22
CA MET A 758 24.64 -52.98 -15.76
C MET A 758 23.59 -52.11 -15.01
N PRO A 759 22.28 -52.43 -15.08
CA PRO A 759 21.20 -51.59 -14.55
C PRO A 759 21.35 -51.14 -13.09
N ALA A 760 21.77 -52.06 -12.21
CA ALA A 760 21.87 -51.82 -10.77
C ALA A 760 23.16 -51.09 -10.34
N GLU A 761 24.17 -51.00 -11.22
CA GLU A 761 25.47 -50.41 -10.88
C GLU A 761 25.32 -48.91 -10.59
N LYS A 762 26.13 -48.39 -9.67
CA LYS A 762 26.09 -46.97 -9.28
C LYS A 762 26.77 -46.09 -10.31
N VAL A 763 26.18 -44.95 -10.61
CA VAL A 763 26.73 -43.98 -11.56
C VAL A 763 27.78 -43.11 -10.87
N SER A 764 28.97 -43.00 -11.45
CA SER A 764 29.98 -42.04 -10.99
C SER A 764 29.64 -40.61 -11.43
N ARG A 765 30.16 -39.61 -10.73
CA ARG A 765 29.90 -38.19 -11.05
C ARG A 765 30.41 -37.81 -12.45
N GLU A 766 31.56 -38.35 -12.88
CA GLU A 766 32.06 -38.16 -14.25
C GLU A 766 31.16 -38.80 -15.31
N ALA A 767 30.56 -39.96 -15.01
CA ALA A 767 29.67 -40.64 -15.94
C ALA A 767 28.36 -39.86 -16.10
N MET A 768 27.82 -39.30 -15.00
CA MET A 768 26.62 -38.46 -15.07
C MET A 768 26.83 -37.21 -15.93
N VAL A 769 27.92 -36.46 -15.71
CA VAL A 769 28.18 -35.27 -16.55
C VAL A 769 28.46 -35.65 -18.00
N THR A 770 29.02 -36.83 -18.25
CA THR A 770 29.20 -37.34 -19.60
C THR A 770 27.87 -37.68 -20.28
N PHE A 771 26.89 -38.20 -19.53
CA PHE A 771 25.54 -38.40 -20.05
C PHE A 771 24.88 -37.07 -20.42
N LEU A 772 24.92 -36.07 -19.53
CA LEU A 772 24.38 -34.73 -19.82
C LEU A 772 25.12 -34.04 -20.96
N TYR A 773 26.43 -34.22 -21.07
CA TYR A 773 27.21 -33.67 -22.18
C TYR A 773 26.71 -34.25 -23.51
N ARG A 774 26.50 -35.56 -23.59
CA ARG A 774 25.99 -36.22 -24.80
C ARG A 774 24.55 -35.82 -25.10
N ASP A 775 23.71 -35.73 -24.07
CA ASP A 775 22.31 -35.30 -24.19
C ASP A 775 22.19 -33.85 -24.67
N SER A 776 23.11 -32.98 -24.25
CA SER A 776 23.13 -31.57 -24.66
C SER A 776 23.35 -31.36 -26.16
N GLY A 777 23.84 -32.39 -26.87
CA GLY A 777 24.21 -32.30 -28.28
C GLY A 777 25.46 -31.46 -28.56
N VAL A 778 26.15 -30.94 -27.53
CA VAL A 778 27.35 -30.11 -27.69
C VAL A 778 28.48 -30.90 -28.33
N LYS A 779 28.96 -30.42 -29.48
CA LYS A 779 30.11 -30.96 -30.22
C LYS A 779 31.28 -29.98 -30.15
N ASN A 780 32.51 -30.50 -30.26
CA ASN A 780 33.75 -29.72 -30.36
C ASN A 780 34.01 -28.72 -29.22
N TYR A 781 33.45 -28.96 -28.03
CA TYR A 781 33.72 -28.13 -26.87
C TYR A 781 35.20 -28.20 -26.46
N THR A 782 35.81 -27.03 -26.30
CA THR A 782 37.20 -26.88 -25.85
C THR A 782 37.19 -26.15 -24.49
N PRO A 783 37.76 -26.75 -23.43
CA PRO A 783 37.84 -26.12 -22.11
C PRO A 783 38.51 -24.75 -22.13
N LYS A 784 37.87 -23.75 -21.50
CA LYS A 784 38.40 -22.38 -21.40
C LYS A 784 39.25 -22.27 -20.12
N GLY A 785 40.53 -22.58 -20.26
CA GLY A 785 41.52 -22.40 -19.19
C GLY A 785 41.75 -23.62 -18.30
N LYS A 786 42.39 -23.38 -17.14
CA LYS A 786 42.79 -24.45 -16.20
C LYS A 786 41.59 -24.94 -15.39
N SER A 787 41.58 -26.22 -15.02
CA SER A 787 40.50 -26.78 -14.20
C SER A 787 40.39 -26.06 -12.86
N PRO A 788 39.17 -25.70 -12.42
CA PRO A 788 38.93 -25.15 -11.09
C PRO A 788 39.00 -26.22 -9.99
N PHE A 789 39.00 -27.51 -10.35
CA PHE A 789 38.95 -28.62 -9.42
C PHE A 789 40.36 -29.16 -9.15
N VAL A 790 40.67 -29.40 -7.88
CA VAL A 790 41.99 -29.91 -7.45
C VAL A 790 42.26 -31.34 -7.92
N ASP A 791 41.21 -32.09 -8.26
CA ASP A 791 41.24 -33.51 -8.60
C ASP A 791 40.83 -33.79 -10.06
N VAL A 792 40.91 -32.79 -10.93
CA VAL A 792 40.64 -32.90 -12.38
C VAL A 792 41.74 -32.19 -13.15
N LYS A 793 42.47 -32.92 -14.00
CA LYS A 793 43.62 -32.39 -14.76
C LYS A 793 43.51 -32.68 -16.26
N PRO A 794 44.09 -31.82 -17.13
CA PRO A 794 44.16 -32.09 -18.56
C PRO A 794 44.74 -33.49 -18.82
N GLY A 795 44.05 -34.27 -19.68
CA GLY A 795 44.38 -35.66 -19.97
C GLY A 795 43.54 -36.71 -19.23
N ASP A 796 42.77 -36.33 -18.19
CA ASP A 796 41.81 -37.24 -17.58
C ASP A 796 40.71 -37.63 -18.60
N LYS A 797 40.27 -38.91 -18.56
CA LYS A 797 39.36 -39.51 -19.56
C LYS A 797 38.11 -38.68 -19.90
N PHE A 798 37.56 -37.97 -18.91
CA PHE A 798 36.36 -37.13 -19.07
C PHE A 798 36.63 -35.65 -18.72
N TYR A 799 37.88 -35.20 -18.85
CA TYR A 799 38.28 -33.83 -18.55
C TYR A 799 37.40 -32.80 -19.27
N THR A 800 37.21 -32.99 -20.58
CA THR A 800 36.40 -32.13 -21.43
C THR A 800 34.95 -32.02 -20.95
N GLN A 801 34.31 -33.13 -20.61
CA GLN A 801 32.92 -33.16 -20.15
C GLN A 801 32.77 -32.52 -18.77
N ILE A 802 33.74 -32.71 -17.88
CA ILE A 802 33.73 -32.11 -16.54
C ILE A 802 33.93 -30.60 -16.63
N MET A 803 34.84 -30.12 -17.48
CA MET A 803 35.05 -28.69 -17.72
C MET A 803 33.83 -28.04 -18.35
N TRP A 804 33.21 -28.69 -19.33
CA TRP A 804 31.94 -28.24 -19.91
C TRP A 804 30.87 -28.08 -18.84
N ALA A 805 30.70 -29.09 -17.98
CA ALA A 805 29.70 -29.06 -16.93
C ALA A 805 29.98 -27.93 -15.92
N TYR A 806 31.24 -27.57 -15.66
CA TYR A 806 31.57 -26.44 -14.79
C TYR A 806 31.28 -25.09 -15.45
N GLU A 807 31.70 -24.91 -16.70
CA GLU A 807 31.54 -23.65 -17.42
C GLU A 807 30.07 -23.35 -17.72
N THR A 808 29.28 -24.38 -18.03
CA THR A 808 27.81 -24.29 -18.19
C THR A 808 27.06 -24.30 -16.87
N LYS A 809 27.77 -24.32 -15.73
CA LYS A 809 27.21 -24.30 -14.37
C LYS A 809 26.32 -25.49 -14.02
N VAL A 810 26.40 -26.60 -14.76
CA VAL A 810 25.78 -27.89 -14.40
C VAL A 810 26.39 -28.46 -13.11
N THR A 811 27.70 -28.28 -12.89
CA THR A 811 28.38 -28.59 -11.63
C THR A 811 29.13 -27.38 -11.09
N THR A 812 29.14 -27.23 -9.77
CA THR A 812 29.98 -26.24 -9.05
C THR A 812 31.10 -26.89 -8.24
N GLY A 813 31.16 -28.24 -8.23
CA GLY A 813 32.00 -29.02 -7.31
C GLY A 813 31.64 -28.83 -5.83
N THR A 814 32.46 -29.44 -4.97
CA THR A 814 32.39 -29.38 -3.51
C THR A 814 33.54 -28.54 -2.99
N LYS A 815 33.24 -27.50 -2.21
CA LYS A 815 34.26 -26.65 -1.58
C LYS A 815 34.92 -27.39 -0.42
N LEU A 816 36.23 -27.54 -0.47
CA LEU A 816 37.05 -28.10 0.60
C LEU A 816 37.44 -27.02 1.62
N ALA A 817 37.89 -27.47 2.80
CA ALA A 817 38.57 -26.59 3.75
C ALA A 817 39.74 -25.87 3.04
N GLY A 818 39.80 -24.53 3.16
CA GLY A 818 40.77 -23.70 2.42
C GLY A 818 40.28 -23.20 1.05
N GLY A 819 39.00 -23.35 0.71
CA GLY A 819 38.35 -22.66 -0.41
C GLY A 819 38.53 -23.28 -1.79
N LYS A 820 39.40 -24.30 -1.93
CA LYS A 820 39.60 -25.07 -3.16
C LYS A 820 38.39 -25.94 -3.49
N LEU A 821 38.13 -26.19 -4.78
CA LEU A 821 36.99 -27.01 -5.22
C LEU A 821 37.46 -28.43 -5.57
N LYS A 822 36.65 -29.43 -5.22
CA LYS A 822 36.81 -30.85 -5.59
C LYS A 822 35.62 -31.30 -6.44
N PHE A 823 35.84 -32.02 -7.54
CA PHE A 823 34.76 -32.60 -8.32
C PHE A 823 34.38 -34.02 -7.87
N GLY A 824 35.36 -34.87 -7.55
CA GLY A 824 35.19 -36.29 -7.23
C GLY A 824 34.80 -37.16 -8.44
N PRO A 825 35.60 -37.25 -9.53
CA PRO A 825 35.18 -37.92 -10.77
C PRO A 825 34.68 -39.35 -10.60
N LYS A 826 35.38 -40.16 -9.79
CA LYS A 826 35.09 -41.58 -9.59
C LYS A 826 34.06 -41.86 -8.49
N GLU A 827 33.68 -40.84 -7.72
CA GLU A 827 32.75 -41.02 -6.61
C GLU A 827 31.32 -41.30 -7.14
N PRO A 828 30.54 -42.18 -6.50
CA PRO A 828 29.13 -42.37 -6.84
C PRO A 828 28.35 -41.06 -6.67
N ILE A 829 27.48 -40.74 -7.63
CA ILE A 829 26.61 -39.56 -7.53
C ILE A 829 25.44 -39.83 -6.58
N THR A 830 25.31 -38.98 -5.56
CA THR A 830 24.16 -39.00 -4.64
C THR A 830 22.89 -38.51 -5.36
N ARG A 831 21.72 -38.93 -4.88
CA ARG A 831 20.43 -38.55 -5.47
C ARG A 831 20.15 -37.05 -5.38
N GLU A 832 20.61 -36.37 -4.34
CA GLU A 832 20.53 -34.91 -4.24
C GLU A 832 21.44 -34.18 -5.25
N ALA A 833 22.65 -34.71 -5.50
CA ALA A 833 23.56 -34.14 -6.48
C ALA A 833 23.07 -34.40 -7.91
N MET A 834 22.48 -35.57 -8.15
CA MET A 834 21.74 -35.89 -9.36
C MET A 834 20.64 -34.86 -9.60
N ALA A 835 19.81 -34.57 -8.59
CA ALA A 835 18.76 -33.56 -8.71
C ALA A 835 19.30 -32.16 -9.02
N ALA A 836 20.39 -31.76 -8.36
CA ALA A 836 21.04 -30.49 -8.63
C ALA A 836 21.60 -30.38 -10.07
N PHE A 837 22.16 -31.46 -10.61
CA PHE A 837 22.69 -31.50 -11.99
C PHE A 837 21.56 -31.47 -13.01
N MET A 838 20.53 -32.30 -12.81
CA MET A 838 19.32 -32.34 -13.64
C MET A 838 18.62 -30.98 -13.68
N TYR A 839 18.38 -30.37 -12.51
CA TYR A 839 17.73 -29.05 -12.42
C TYR A 839 18.50 -28.00 -13.22
N ARG A 840 19.81 -27.86 -12.99
CA ARG A 840 20.63 -26.86 -13.69
C ARG A 840 20.68 -27.10 -15.19
N HIS A 841 20.59 -28.35 -15.63
CA HIS A 841 20.63 -28.70 -17.04
C HIS A 841 19.29 -28.45 -17.75
N TYR A 842 18.17 -28.83 -17.12
CA TYR A 842 16.86 -28.88 -17.78
C TYR A 842 15.85 -27.82 -17.32
N SER A 843 16.06 -27.12 -16.20
CA SER A 843 15.01 -26.24 -15.62
C SER A 843 14.69 -25.00 -16.45
N LYS A 844 15.52 -24.68 -17.45
CA LYS A 844 15.22 -23.60 -18.41
C LYS A 844 14.21 -24.06 -19.46
N GLN A 845 14.20 -25.35 -19.79
CA GLN A 845 13.31 -25.93 -20.79
C GLN A 845 12.06 -26.54 -20.15
N ILE A 846 12.15 -26.99 -18.89
CA ILE A 846 11.05 -27.62 -18.17
C ILE A 846 10.65 -26.71 -16.99
N PRO A 847 9.52 -25.99 -17.07
CA PRO A 847 9.02 -25.14 -15.99
C PRO A 847 8.64 -25.95 -14.74
N ASN A 848 8.24 -25.26 -13.67
CA ASN A 848 7.78 -25.94 -12.46
C ASN A 848 6.46 -26.68 -12.73
N GLY A 849 6.44 -28.00 -12.50
CA GLY A 849 5.22 -28.80 -12.62
C GLY A 849 4.17 -28.46 -11.56
N SER A 850 2.91 -28.79 -11.85
CA SER A 850 1.71 -28.44 -11.08
C SER A 850 1.43 -29.31 -9.84
N ILE A 851 2.24 -30.35 -9.59
CA ILE A 851 2.03 -31.30 -8.48
C ILE A 851 2.98 -31.02 -7.31
N SER A 852 2.43 -30.73 -6.13
CA SER A 852 3.18 -30.63 -4.87
C SER A 852 3.49 -32.04 -4.30
N ALA A 853 4.44 -32.77 -4.90
CA ALA A 853 4.92 -34.03 -4.31
C ALA A 853 5.84 -33.75 -3.10
N LYS A 854 5.49 -34.29 -1.92
CA LYS A 854 6.26 -34.15 -0.67
C LYS A 854 6.98 -35.46 -0.30
N PHE A 855 8.31 -35.41 -0.17
CA PHE A 855 9.11 -36.51 0.37
C PHE A 855 9.31 -36.34 1.88
N THR A 856 9.06 -37.39 2.64
CA THR A 856 9.10 -37.36 4.13
C THR A 856 10.48 -37.14 4.72
N ASP A 857 11.54 -37.39 3.94
CA ASP A 857 12.95 -37.28 4.34
C ASP A 857 13.66 -36.06 3.70
N VAL A 858 12.89 -35.09 3.17
CA VAL A 858 13.41 -33.84 2.60
C VAL A 858 12.72 -32.65 3.27
N SER A 859 13.40 -32.03 4.23
CA SER A 859 12.89 -30.84 4.92
C SER A 859 12.88 -29.60 4.00
N ALA A 860 12.09 -28.58 4.35
CA ALA A 860 12.03 -27.33 3.58
C ALA A 860 13.38 -26.58 3.54
N ASN A 861 14.20 -26.75 4.57
CA ASN A 861 15.53 -26.12 4.67
C ASN A 861 16.65 -27.00 4.09
N HIS A 862 16.34 -28.14 3.48
CA HIS A 862 17.35 -28.97 2.83
C HIS A 862 18.02 -28.18 1.69
N LYS A 863 19.36 -28.21 1.61
CA LYS A 863 20.14 -27.42 0.64
C LYS A 863 19.68 -27.57 -0.82
N PHE A 864 19.17 -28.74 -1.18
CA PHE A 864 18.67 -29.06 -2.52
C PHE A 864 17.15 -29.29 -2.57
N ALA A 865 16.39 -28.74 -1.61
CA ALA A 865 14.94 -28.93 -1.53
C ALA A 865 14.23 -28.44 -2.81
N LYS A 866 14.70 -27.33 -3.38
CA LYS A 866 14.15 -26.75 -4.61
C LYS A 866 14.28 -27.72 -5.79
N GLU A 867 15.48 -28.22 -6.04
CA GLU A 867 15.78 -29.11 -7.17
C GLU A 867 15.08 -30.47 -7.03
N ILE A 868 15.04 -31.01 -5.80
CA ILE A 868 14.33 -32.27 -5.52
C ILE A 868 12.82 -32.11 -5.75
N ARG A 869 12.22 -31.00 -5.29
CA ARG A 869 10.80 -30.72 -5.50
C ARG A 869 10.48 -30.51 -6.98
N TRP A 870 11.33 -29.81 -7.72
CA TRP A 870 11.16 -29.63 -9.17
C TRP A 870 11.18 -30.96 -9.93
N MET A 871 12.09 -31.88 -9.59
CA MET A 871 12.07 -33.21 -10.20
C MET A 871 10.78 -33.98 -9.86
N ALA A 872 10.25 -33.81 -8.66
CA ALA A 872 9.06 -34.51 -8.20
C ALA A 872 7.78 -33.97 -8.82
N SER A 873 7.65 -32.64 -8.89
CA SER A 873 6.46 -31.97 -9.44
C SER A 873 6.29 -32.21 -10.94
N ASN A 874 7.40 -32.45 -11.64
CA ASN A 874 7.44 -32.82 -13.04
C ASN A 874 7.41 -34.34 -13.29
N GLY A 875 7.27 -35.18 -12.25
CA GLY A 875 7.23 -36.64 -12.40
C GLY A 875 8.57 -37.28 -12.83
N ILE A 876 9.67 -36.52 -12.83
CA ILE A 876 11.02 -37.00 -13.16
C ILE A 876 11.49 -38.00 -12.11
N THR A 877 11.18 -37.78 -10.82
CA THR A 877 11.42 -38.75 -9.73
C THR A 877 10.14 -39.15 -9.03
N GLU A 878 9.93 -40.45 -8.84
CA GLU A 878 8.82 -41.02 -8.05
C GLU A 878 9.16 -41.25 -6.58
N GLY A 879 10.45 -41.24 -6.23
CA GLY A 879 10.94 -41.62 -4.89
C GLY A 879 10.67 -43.10 -4.56
N TYR A 880 10.75 -43.44 -3.28
CA TYR A 880 10.56 -44.79 -2.75
C TYR A 880 9.31 -44.83 -1.87
N LYS A 881 8.28 -45.54 -2.33
CA LYS A 881 7.06 -45.78 -1.55
C LYS A 881 7.37 -46.64 -0.33
N GLN A 882 7.07 -46.10 0.84
CA GLN A 882 7.19 -46.77 2.12
C GLN A 882 5.94 -47.63 2.37
N ARG A 883 6.01 -48.59 3.30
CA ARG A 883 4.87 -49.46 3.66
C ARG A 883 3.63 -48.68 4.12
N ASN A 884 3.83 -47.51 4.74
CA ASN A 884 2.76 -46.62 5.20
C ASN A 884 2.21 -45.69 4.10
N GLY A 885 2.54 -45.93 2.83
CA GLY A 885 2.07 -45.14 1.68
C GLY A 885 2.83 -43.84 1.43
N THR A 886 3.69 -43.39 2.36
CA THR A 886 4.49 -42.17 2.18
C THR A 886 5.66 -42.37 1.21
N LEU A 887 6.18 -41.29 0.63
CA LEU A 887 7.34 -41.33 -0.27
C LEU A 887 8.61 -40.82 0.45
N LYS A 888 9.73 -41.49 0.20
CA LYS A 888 11.09 -41.02 0.57
C LYS A 888 11.94 -40.76 -0.67
N PHE A 889 12.76 -39.71 -0.66
CA PHE A 889 13.70 -39.39 -1.73
C PHE A 889 15.08 -40.03 -1.51
N VAL A 890 15.53 -40.20 -0.28
CA VAL A 890 16.87 -40.66 0.12
C VAL A 890 18.00 -39.78 -0.46
N PRO A 891 18.10 -38.49 -0.07
CA PRO A 891 19.02 -37.51 -0.67
C PRO A 891 20.49 -37.96 -0.79
N LYS A 892 21.02 -38.60 0.26
CA LYS A 892 22.42 -39.05 0.33
C LYS A 892 22.67 -40.41 -0.32
N GLY A 893 21.63 -41.12 -0.77
CA GLY A 893 21.79 -42.43 -1.41
C GLY A 893 22.42 -42.32 -2.80
N ALA A 894 23.21 -43.32 -3.21
CA ALA A 894 23.81 -43.38 -4.54
C ALA A 894 22.79 -43.81 -5.62
N THR A 895 22.85 -43.15 -6.79
CA THR A 895 21.92 -43.40 -7.91
C THR A 895 22.42 -44.55 -8.80
N SER A 896 21.54 -45.50 -9.14
CA SER A 896 21.84 -46.59 -10.09
C SER A 896 21.69 -46.14 -11.54
N ARG A 897 22.35 -46.85 -12.46
CA ARG A 897 22.33 -46.56 -13.91
C ARG A 897 20.93 -46.62 -14.51
N GLU A 898 20.11 -47.57 -14.07
CA GLU A 898 18.70 -47.67 -14.50
C GLU A 898 17.84 -46.50 -14.02
N ALA A 899 18.08 -46.02 -12.79
CA ALA A 899 17.37 -44.87 -12.25
C ALA A 899 17.79 -43.58 -12.98
N THR A 900 19.08 -43.43 -13.28
CA THR A 900 19.59 -42.33 -14.11
C THR A 900 18.99 -42.36 -15.52
N ALA A 901 18.89 -43.54 -16.15
CA ALA A 901 18.24 -43.68 -17.44
C ALA A 901 16.76 -43.24 -17.39
N ALA A 902 16.03 -43.66 -16.35
CA ALA A 902 14.64 -43.25 -16.14
C ALA A 902 14.50 -41.73 -15.92
N PHE A 903 15.39 -41.10 -15.15
CA PHE A 903 15.36 -39.66 -14.91
C PHE A 903 15.61 -38.86 -16.19
N LEU A 904 16.63 -39.21 -16.96
CA LEU A 904 16.95 -38.54 -18.23
C LEU A 904 15.84 -38.73 -19.26
N TYR A 905 15.31 -39.95 -19.39
CA TYR A 905 14.21 -40.26 -20.31
C TYR A 905 12.94 -39.47 -20.00
N ARG A 906 12.59 -39.33 -18.71
CA ARG A 906 11.41 -38.57 -18.29
C ARG A 906 11.60 -37.08 -18.45
N ALA A 907 12.80 -36.57 -18.15
CA ALA A 907 13.12 -35.17 -18.39
C ALA A 907 13.04 -34.83 -19.89
N GLU A 908 13.58 -35.68 -20.76
CA GLU A 908 13.48 -35.49 -22.22
C GLU A 908 12.03 -35.47 -22.71
N LYS A 909 11.12 -36.28 -22.13
CA LYS A 909 9.69 -36.25 -22.52
C LYS A 909 8.97 -34.95 -22.19
N LEU A 910 9.54 -34.14 -21.31
CA LEU A 910 8.96 -32.87 -20.84
C LEU A 910 9.63 -31.66 -21.48
N ARG A 911 10.78 -31.87 -22.12
CA ARG A 911 11.50 -30.90 -22.93
C ARG A 911 10.88 -30.84 -24.32
#